data_AF-A0A9E6DUX6-F1
#
_entry.id   AF-A0A9E6DUX6-F1
#
_cell.length_a   1.000
_cell.length_b   1.000
_cell.length_c   1.000
_cell.angle_alpha   90.00
_cell.angle_beta   90.00
_cell.angle_gamma   90.00
#
_symmetry.space_group_name_H-M   'P 1'
#
loop_
_entity.id
_entity.type
_entity.pdbx_description
1 polymer ?
#
loop_
_entity_poly.entity_id
_entity_poly.type
_entity_poly.pdbx_seq_one_letter_code
_entity_poly.pdbx_strand_id
1 'polypeptide(L)'
;MSALHVVVQTRPDSNSSNHSNALTGLLDLIVDGVNITARLRDGQSLATLAELARAVAALNLGRRERAVLQLYTADDVWELGFEPDGDQTRLSLFRCGSVPDVAVFERCVASVDLHSGILAALDDALQSEAVKGSTRRALASARITLAGAPAISHPKRRSVALQADGSAGSFRIRANAEFRKSELSFGSTQVERSDLHSLLIEGTLTLGNEHPLRLERTQLFLLAERLLDLTREVLDSWQAARPLFRRVTTPNARFALRFTAADNQIELKVANLNTYPKQPLFFLELSCPDFVGAVVDFVETLADAYVKADPSQIQNLRLRGLVNEAQFVKAQRQQTATDDSVTNPEPESYREFFPPRGRRKEGAWSQGGSMRFTPRWVATIPGLDLKATFLCGDRLVVGSSRETACIDRDSGAVLWRNRCAPAGCVVTPAGLVRIHADGQLISHDLDTGEPRFTLGLTPCMAGGTTGAVVHSPGLPRLLIVTEGDRRITAVDLVSGDVRWRYTGNVPTAYRVKRAGKLLLVSSGDSALLALDVCTGEIVWRLRARLPFTGDISVEHDSAFALSGANGGNWTLHHLDPWTGKQRWEVALEERAVPGQSPVVTPEAVVIPTCDTSGVGARAYDRVTGKLLWEHVPGLASTTASWLAVDDVIVINTDAGLLLALDAKTGQFRFNHVFSRNREADQPRRLAPVLRNGALFVPQHEVHVVRPRDGELLGTVPTDLIPDLLRVDERCSVYVAEESGHLAAFAVAPKLSLVL
;
A
#
# COMPACT_ATOMS: atom_id res chain seq x y z
N MET A 1 -2.00 17.60 49.63
CA MET A 1 -0.83 17.54 48.71
C MET A 1 -1.37 17.81 47.33
N SER A 2 -0.87 18.85 46.64
CA SER A 2 -1.40 19.22 45.31
C SER A 2 -1.09 18.12 44.30
N ALA A 3 -2.09 17.77 43.47
CA ALA A 3 -2.02 16.64 42.53
C ALA A 3 -1.28 16.97 41.22
N LEU A 4 -0.71 18.17 41.10
CA LEU A 4 0.09 18.60 39.96
C LEU A 4 1.19 19.55 40.48
N HIS A 5 2.45 19.16 40.33
CA HIS A 5 3.60 19.99 40.66
C HIS A 5 4.41 20.19 39.39
N VAL A 6 4.20 21.32 38.69
CA VAL A 6 4.96 21.64 37.47
C VAL A 6 6.24 22.36 37.88
N VAL A 7 7.34 21.62 38.02
CA VAL A 7 8.64 22.21 38.33
C VAL A 7 9.42 22.38 37.03
N VAL A 8 9.55 23.62 36.54
CA VAL A 8 10.46 23.94 35.44
C VAL A 8 11.83 24.25 36.03
N GLN A 9 12.70 23.23 36.14
CA GLN A 9 14.07 23.48 36.59
C GLN A 9 14.90 24.08 35.46
N THR A 10 15.39 25.31 35.64
CA THR A 10 16.49 25.86 34.85
C THR A 10 17.79 25.50 35.55
N ARG A 11 18.48 24.42 35.14
CA ARG A 11 19.83 24.17 35.69
C ARG A 11 20.81 25.20 35.09
N PRO A 12 21.59 25.92 35.90
CA PRO A 12 22.84 26.48 35.43
C PRO A 12 23.87 25.35 35.36
N ASP A 13 24.31 24.97 34.18
CA ASP A 13 25.42 24.01 34.05
C ASP A 13 26.71 24.66 34.59
N SER A 14 27.11 24.27 35.79
CA SER A 14 28.45 24.53 36.31
C SER A 14 29.42 23.50 35.72
N ASN A 15 29.77 23.66 34.44
CA ASN A 15 31.04 23.25 33.80
C ASN A 15 30.84 22.96 32.31
N SER A 16 30.79 24.00 31.48
CA SER A 16 31.43 23.98 30.17
C SER A 16 31.48 25.40 29.60
N SER A 17 32.69 25.95 29.51
CA SER A 17 32.97 27.10 28.68
C SER A 17 32.85 26.69 27.21
N ASN A 18 31.70 26.92 26.57
CA ASN A 18 31.56 27.30 25.16
C ASN A 18 30.08 27.47 24.78
N HIS A 19 29.83 28.39 23.86
CA HIS A 19 28.55 28.98 23.50
C HIS A 19 27.35 28.04 23.24
N SER A 20 26.33 28.11 24.10
CA SER A 20 24.93 28.47 23.80
C SER A 20 24.08 28.12 25.03
N ASN A 21 23.35 29.10 25.59
CA ASN A 21 22.50 28.90 26.77
C ASN A 21 21.30 27.99 26.41
N ALA A 22 21.48 26.68 26.57
CA ALA A 22 20.46 25.66 26.45
C ALA A 22 19.63 25.60 27.75
N LEU A 23 18.43 26.18 27.71
CA LEU A 23 17.41 25.98 28.76
C LEU A 23 16.88 24.54 28.66
N THR A 24 17.59 23.58 29.27
CA THR A 24 17.08 22.22 29.48
C THR A 24 15.97 22.27 30.52
N GLY A 25 14.73 22.44 30.07
CA GLY A 25 13.58 22.47 30.95
C GLY A 25 13.06 21.06 31.21
N LEU A 26 13.36 20.50 32.37
CA LEU A 26 12.59 19.36 32.90
C LEU A 26 11.14 19.85 33.12
N LEU A 27 10.15 19.13 32.60
CA LEU A 27 8.76 19.24 33.05
C LEU A 27 8.48 17.98 33.88
N ASP A 28 8.54 18.10 35.20
CA ASP A 28 8.05 17.04 36.08
C ASP A 28 6.53 17.19 36.22
N LEU A 29 5.81 16.12 35.92
CA LEU A 29 4.36 16.04 36.06
C LEU A 29 4.07 14.81 36.91
N ILE A 30 3.86 15.02 38.21
CA ILE A 30 3.58 13.93 39.14
C ILE A 30 2.07 13.76 39.26
N VAL A 31 1.58 12.60 38.85
CA VAL A 31 0.17 12.19 39.03
C VAL A 31 0.17 10.81 39.69
N ASP A 32 -0.35 10.70 40.92
CA ASP A 32 -0.38 9.47 41.73
C ASP A 32 0.97 8.74 41.90
N GLY A 33 2.05 9.51 42.13
CA GLY A 33 3.39 8.95 42.34
C GLY A 33 4.08 8.49 41.05
N VAL A 34 3.39 8.54 39.91
CA VAL A 34 4.00 8.42 38.60
C VAL A 34 4.60 9.78 38.25
N ASN A 35 5.91 9.91 38.44
CA ASN A 35 6.63 11.09 37.98
C ASN A 35 6.91 10.95 36.50
N ILE A 36 6.25 11.78 35.69
CA ILE A 36 6.52 11.83 34.26
C ILE A 36 7.40 13.04 34.04
N THR A 37 8.69 12.74 34.16
CA THR A 37 9.76 13.64 33.83
C THR A 37 9.88 13.71 32.31
N ALA A 38 9.14 14.61 31.68
CA ALA A 38 9.34 14.89 30.28
C ALA A 38 10.64 15.70 30.13
N ARG A 39 11.70 15.04 29.64
CA ARG A 39 12.90 15.73 29.14
C ARG A 39 12.54 16.36 27.79
N LEU A 40 11.98 17.56 27.85
CA LEU A 40 11.63 18.35 26.68
C LEU A 40 12.91 19.01 26.14
N ARG A 41 13.06 19.13 24.81
CA ARG A 41 14.21 19.83 24.19
C ARG A 41 14.20 21.31 24.58
N ASP A 42 15.34 21.98 24.40
CA ASP A 42 15.55 23.36 24.84
C ASP A 42 14.40 24.32 24.46
N GLY A 43 13.83 24.98 25.47
CA GLY A 43 12.75 25.97 25.29
C GLY A 43 11.33 25.41 25.07
N GLN A 44 11.15 24.09 24.90
CA GLN A 44 9.81 23.50 24.71
C GLN A 44 8.98 23.47 25.99
N SER A 45 9.59 23.28 27.17
CA SER A 45 8.88 23.24 28.46
C SER A 45 8.06 24.51 28.76
N LEU A 46 8.63 25.68 28.49
CA LEU A 46 7.98 26.96 28.68
C LEU A 46 6.85 27.20 27.66
N ALA A 47 7.03 26.70 26.42
CA ALA A 47 5.97 26.73 25.41
C ALA A 47 4.80 25.83 25.81
N THR A 48 5.10 24.61 26.27
CA THR A 48 4.11 23.65 26.78
C THR A 48 3.35 24.21 27.99
N LEU A 49 4.02 24.90 28.91
CA LEU A 49 3.37 25.57 30.04
C LEU A 49 2.39 26.67 29.57
N ALA A 50 2.78 27.48 28.58
CA ALA A 50 1.90 28.48 27.99
C ALA A 50 0.69 27.85 27.27
N GLU A 51 0.88 26.72 26.58
CA GLU A 51 -0.20 25.97 25.94
C GLU A 51 -1.16 25.33 26.95
N LEU A 52 -0.62 24.72 28.01
CA LEU A 52 -1.38 24.17 29.13
C LEU A 52 -2.31 25.22 29.73
N ALA A 53 -1.78 26.42 30.01
CA ALA A 53 -2.56 27.52 30.54
C ALA A 53 -3.68 27.97 29.60
N ARG A 54 -3.42 28.05 28.29
CA ARG A 54 -4.46 28.38 27.29
C ARG A 54 -5.51 27.27 27.18
N ALA A 55 -5.11 26.00 27.25
CA ALA A 55 -6.00 24.87 27.21
C ALA A 55 -6.96 24.87 28.41
N VAL A 56 -6.44 25.03 29.64
CA VAL A 56 -7.26 25.12 30.85
C VAL A 56 -8.14 26.37 30.84
N ALA A 57 -7.64 27.52 30.38
CA ALA A 57 -8.46 28.73 30.23
C ALA A 57 -9.63 28.52 29.25
N ALA A 58 -9.40 27.82 28.14
CA ALA A 58 -10.45 27.50 27.17
C ALA A 58 -11.50 26.54 27.75
N LEU A 59 -11.10 25.60 28.61
CA LEU A 59 -12.02 24.74 29.36
C LEU A 59 -12.85 25.55 30.35
N ASN A 60 -12.20 26.36 31.19
CA ASN A 60 -12.87 27.20 32.20
C ASN A 60 -13.86 28.20 31.59
N LEU A 61 -13.56 28.76 30.42
CA LEU A 61 -14.47 29.65 29.69
C LEU A 61 -15.59 28.90 28.97
N GLY A 62 -15.64 27.57 29.04
CA GLY A 62 -16.58 26.74 28.31
C GLY A 62 -16.44 26.88 26.79
N ARG A 63 -15.24 27.18 26.27
CA ARG A 63 -15.00 27.23 24.81
C ARG A 63 -14.67 25.85 24.22
N ARG A 64 -14.33 24.89 25.08
CA ARG A 64 -14.04 23.50 24.75
C ARG A 64 -14.57 22.60 25.87
N GLU A 65 -15.02 21.41 25.51
CA GLU A 65 -15.45 20.39 26.46
C GLU A 65 -14.30 19.50 26.92
N ARG A 66 -13.27 19.38 26.09
CA ARG A 66 -12.04 18.63 26.37
C ARG A 66 -10.85 19.32 25.72
N ALA A 67 -9.68 19.11 26.28
CA ALA A 67 -8.42 19.53 25.71
C ALA A 67 -7.41 18.38 25.76
N VAL A 68 -6.56 18.29 24.75
CA VAL A 68 -5.42 17.37 24.72
C VAL A 68 -4.18 18.19 24.43
N LEU A 69 -3.13 17.96 25.22
CA LEU A 69 -1.84 18.61 25.10
C LEU A 69 -0.78 17.57 24.74
N GLN A 70 0.01 17.84 23.71
CA GLN A 70 1.11 16.96 23.30
C GLN A 70 2.40 17.33 24.03
N LEU A 71 3.08 16.31 24.56
CA LEU A 71 4.33 16.39 25.28
C LEU A 71 5.38 15.59 24.49
N TYR A 72 6.35 16.29 23.90
CA TYR A 72 7.39 15.69 23.07
C TYR A 72 8.64 15.38 23.90
N THR A 73 8.84 14.13 24.29
CA THR A 73 10.09 13.71 24.94
C THR A 73 11.14 13.33 23.89
N ALA A 74 12.38 13.08 24.30
CA ALA A 74 13.46 12.69 23.38
C ALA A 74 13.13 11.41 22.59
N ASP A 75 12.43 10.47 23.23
CA ASP A 75 12.20 9.12 22.71
C ASP A 75 10.71 8.84 22.37
N ASP A 76 9.77 9.53 23.01
CA ASP A 76 8.33 9.23 22.94
C ASP A 76 7.45 10.51 22.85
N VAL A 77 6.32 10.39 22.16
CA VAL A 77 5.26 11.42 22.15
C VAL A 77 4.17 11.03 23.16
N TRP A 78 3.91 11.90 24.13
CA TRP A 78 2.87 11.70 25.15
C TRP A 78 1.73 12.70 24.95
N GLU A 79 0.52 12.32 25.34
CA GLU A 79 -0.65 13.19 25.30
C GLU A 79 -1.32 13.25 26.67
N LEU A 80 -1.53 14.47 27.15
CA LEU A 80 -2.23 14.78 28.39
C LEU A 80 -3.61 15.35 28.08
N GLY A 81 -4.62 14.55 28.36
CA GLY A 81 -6.03 14.87 28.22
C GLY A 81 -6.63 15.50 29.47
N PHE A 82 -7.51 16.47 29.26
CA PHE A 82 -8.23 17.21 30.29
C PHE A 82 -9.73 17.19 30.00
N GLU A 83 -10.53 16.76 30.96
CA GLU A 83 -11.99 16.87 30.91
C GLU A 83 -12.55 17.46 32.22
N PRO A 84 -13.24 18.61 32.20
CA PRO A 84 -13.96 19.12 33.36
C PRO A 84 -15.21 18.26 33.64
N ASP A 85 -15.47 18.04 34.93
CA ASP A 85 -16.60 17.29 35.48
C ASP A 85 -16.97 17.84 36.86
N GLY A 86 -17.96 18.73 36.93
CA GLY A 86 -18.28 19.43 38.17
C GLY A 86 -17.19 20.43 38.57
N ASP A 87 -16.77 20.35 39.84
CA ASP A 87 -15.69 21.17 40.41
C ASP A 87 -14.30 20.54 40.22
N GLN A 88 -14.22 19.45 39.45
CA GLN A 88 -13.02 18.68 39.22
C GLN A 88 -12.68 18.62 37.73
N THR A 89 -11.39 18.53 37.44
CA THR A 89 -10.85 18.23 36.12
C THR A 89 -10.21 16.85 36.17
N ARG A 90 -10.63 15.98 35.27
CA ARG A 90 -10.07 14.64 35.07
C ARG A 90 -8.87 14.71 34.14
N LEU A 91 -7.79 14.08 34.56
CA LEU A 91 -6.54 14.01 33.82
C LEU A 91 -6.29 12.58 33.34
N SER A 92 -6.06 12.43 32.05
CA SER A 92 -5.65 11.17 31.44
C SER A 92 -4.34 11.38 30.70
N LEU A 93 -3.37 10.50 30.89
CA LEU A 93 -2.08 10.61 30.25
C LEU A 93 -1.72 9.29 29.59
N PHE A 94 -1.38 9.38 28.31
CA PHE A 94 -1.09 8.21 27.50
C PHE A 94 0.02 8.49 26.49
N ARG A 95 0.80 7.46 26.19
CA ARG A 95 1.84 7.51 25.18
C ARG A 95 1.23 7.23 23.81
N CYS A 96 1.55 8.07 22.84
CA CYS A 96 1.20 7.87 21.44
C CYS A 96 2.19 6.93 20.77
N GLY A 97 1.68 6.08 19.88
CA GLY A 97 2.48 5.13 19.13
C GLY A 97 1.60 4.10 18.45
N SER A 98 2.23 3.12 17.80
CA SER A 98 1.52 1.98 17.21
C SER A 98 0.78 1.15 18.27
N VAL A 99 1.25 1.15 19.52
CA VAL A 99 0.59 0.56 20.69
C VAL A 99 0.52 1.62 21.79
N PRO A 100 -0.60 2.35 21.92
CA PRO A 100 -0.73 3.34 22.97
C PRO A 100 -0.70 2.71 24.36
N ASP A 101 -0.09 3.41 25.30
CA ASP A 101 0.03 2.98 26.69
C ASP A 101 -0.57 4.05 27.61
N VAL A 102 -1.53 3.67 28.44
CA VAL A 102 -2.25 4.61 29.33
C VAL A 102 -1.59 4.55 30.70
N ALA A 103 -0.77 5.56 31.00
CA ALA A 103 -0.08 5.65 32.28
C ALA A 103 -1.01 6.11 33.40
N VAL A 104 -1.92 7.04 33.10
CA VAL A 104 -2.90 7.58 34.05
C VAL A 104 -4.23 7.73 33.33
N PHE A 105 -5.32 7.36 33.99
CA PHE A 105 -6.66 7.45 33.42
C PHE A 105 -7.62 8.14 34.40
N GLU A 106 -8.33 9.17 33.92
CA GLU A 106 -9.38 9.91 34.63
C GLU A 106 -9.05 10.33 36.09
N ARG A 107 -7.81 10.72 36.36
CA ARG A 107 -7.42 11.18 37.69
C ARG A 107 -8.13 12.49 38.01
N CYS A 108 -8.96 12.48 39.04
CA CYS A 108 -9.70 13.67 39.48
C CYS A 108 -8.78 14.64 40.24
N VAL A 109 -8.71 15.89 39.78
CA VAL A 109 -8.01 17.01 40.41
C VAL A 109 -9.01 18.15 40.59
N ALA A 110 -8.99 18.86 41.72
CA ALA A 110 -9.85 20.03 41.88
C ALA A 110 -9.50 21.09 40.83
N SER A 111 -10.48 21.61 40.10
CA SER A 111 -10.23 22.57 39.02
C SER A 111 -9.59 23.86 39.52
N VAL A 112 -9.88 24.25 40.77
CA VAL A 112 -9.26 25.39 41.46
C VAL A 112 -7.78 25.14 41.75
N ASP A 113 -7.41 23.93 42.19
CA ASP A 113 -6.02 23.57 42.46
C ASP A 113 -5.21 23.50 41.16
N LEU A 114 -5.81 22.96 40.08
CA LEU A 114 -5.19 22.94 38.76
C LEU A 114 -4.94 24.36 38.24
N HIS A 115 -5.95 25.24 38.35
CA HIS A 115 -5.87 26.64 37.91
C HIS A 115 -4.79 27.42 38.69
N SER A 116 -4.83 27.34 40.02
CA SER A 116 -3.87 28.03 40.89
C SER A 116 -2.44 27.49 40.73
N GLY A 117 -2.27 26.18 40.56
CA GLY A 117 -0.97 25.55 40.33
C GLY A 117 -0.32 26.00 39.02
N ILE A 118 -1.10 26.13 37.94
CA ILE A 118 -0.57 26.62 36.65
C ILE A 118 -0.24 28.11 36.74
N LEU A 119 -1.05 28.93 37.42
CA LEU A 119 -0.74 30.34 37.64
C LEU A 119 0.56 30.53 38.43
N ALA A 120 0.75 29.77 39.50
CA ALA A 120 1.99 29.79 40.28
C ALA A 120 3.21 29.42 39.41
N ALA A 121 3.11 28.35 38.60
CA ALA A 121 4.18 27.95 37.70
C ALA A 121 4.51 29.01 36.64
N LEU A 122 3.50 29.73 36.13
CA LEU A 122 3.71 30.84 35.20
C LEU A 122 4.37 32.04 35.88
N ASP A 123 3.99 32.35 37.13
CA ASP A 123 4.60 33.41 37.92
C ASP A 123 6.08 33.12 38.19
N ASP A 124 6.41 31.90 38.63
CA ASP A 124 7.79 31.46 38.85
C ASP A 124 8.62 31.53 37.55
N ALA A 125 8.06 31.07 36.42
CA ALA A 125 8.73 31.13 35.12
C ALA A 125 8.99 32.57 34.66
N LEU A 126 8.10 33.52 34.96
CA LEU A 126 8.27 34.94 34.61
C LEU A 126 9.26 35.68 35.52
N GLN A 127 9.51 35.19 36.74
CA GLN A 127 10.52 35.73 37.65
C GLN A 127 11.95 35.34 37.24
N SER A 128 12.13 34.26 36.47
CA SER A 128 13.45 33.82 35.99
C SER A 128 14.07 34.79 34.98
N GLU A 129 15.30 35.23 35.26
CA GLU A 129 16.09 36.10 34.35
C GLU A 129 16.52 35.38 33.05
N ALA A 130 16.43 34.05 33.02
CA ALA A 130 16.77 33.24 31.85
C ALA A 130 15.69 33.34 30.73
N VAL A 131 14.48 33.82 31.05
CA VAL A 131 13.35 33.87 30.12
C VAL A 131 13.25 35.26 29.46
N LYS A 132 13.68 35.36 28.19
CA LYS A 132 13.74 36.62 27.42
C LYS A 132 12.93 36.57 26.11
N GLY A 133 12.70 37.74 25.50
CA GLY A 133 12.19 37.86 24.14
C GLY A 133 10.75 37.38 23.92
N SER A 134 10.53 36.56 22.88
CA SER A 134 9.22 36.02 22.48
C SER A 134 8.62 35.09 23.54
N THR A 135 9.43 34.24 24.19
CA THR A 135 8.98 33.29 25.21
C THR A 135 8.37 34.01 26.42
N ARG A 136 9.01 35.08 26.90
CA ARG A 136 8.48 35.92 27.99
C ARG A 136 7.11 36.52 27.65
N ARG A 137 6.94 37.01 26.41
CA ARG A 137 5.65 37.54 25.92
C ARG A 137 4.58 36.45 25.84
N ALA A 138 4.93 35.26 25.36
CA ALA A 138 3.99 34.14 25.27
C ALA A 138 3.49 33.67 26.65
N LEU A 139 4.39 33.58 27.64
CA LEU A 139 4.06 33.25 29.02
C LEU A 139 3.21 34.34 29.69
N ALA A 140 3.57 35.61 29.52
CA ALA A 140 2.79 36.73 30.05
C ALA A 140 1.37 36.77 29.46
N SER A 141 1.23 36.54 28.16
CA SER A 141 -0.07 36.42 27.49
C SER A 141 -0.89 35.23 28.00
N ALA A 142 -0.25 34.07 28.18
CA ALA A 142 -0.91 32.87 28.71
C ALA A 142 -1.38 33.08 30.16
N ARG A 143 -0.57 33.73 30.99
CA ARG A 143 -0.91 34.12 32.37
C ARG A 143 -2.11 35.07 32.42
N ILE A 144 -2.11 36.13 31.60
CA ILE A 144 -3.25 37.07 31.52
C ILE A 144 -4.52 36.31 31.10
N THR A 145 -4.40 35.42 30.12
CA THR A 145 -5.52 34.61 29.63
C THR A 145 -6.11 33.71 30.72
N LEU A 146 -5.26 33.00 31.47
CA LEU A 146 -5.70 32.10 32.54
C LEU A 146 -6.23 32.86 33.76
N ALA A 147 -5.63 34.00 34.12
CA ALA A 147 -6.10 34.87 35.19
C ALA A 147 -7.50 35.45 34.89
N GLY A 148 -7.79 35.75 33.63
CA GLY A 148 -9.11 36.16 33.16
C GLY A 148 -10.14 35.02 33.02
N ALA A 149 -9.74 33.77 33.29
CA ALA A 149 -10.56 32.57 33.15
C ALA A 149 -10.52 31.75 34.46
N PRO A 150 -11.15 32.23 35.55
CA PRO A 150 -11.15 31.52 36.84
C PRO A 150 -11.80 30.13 36.69
N ALA A 151 -11.37 29.19 37.53
CA ALA A 151 -12.01 27.88 37.60
C ALA A 151 -13.48 28.05 38.00
N ILE A 152 -14.39 27.57 37.15
CA ILE A 152 -15.83 27.53 37.41
C ILE A 152 -16.29 26.09 37.56
N SER A 153 -17.42 25.90 38.24
CA SER A 153 -18.10 24.60 38.25
C SER A 153 -18.71 24.34 36.88
N HIS A 154 -18.37 23.21 36.28
CA HIS A 154 -18.97 22.76 35.01
C HIS A 154 -20.14 21.80 35.28
N PRO A 155 -21.10 21.64 34.35
CA PRO A 155 -22.11 20.59 34.46
C PRO A 155 -21.45 19.22 34.64
N LYS A 156 -21.95 18.43 35.60
CA LYS A 156 -21.47 17.06 35.79
C LYS A 156 -21.76 16.25 34.54
N ARG A 157 -20.78 15.48 34.10
CA ARG A 157 -20.94 14.61 32.93
C ARG A 157 -21.88 13.46 33.24
N ARG A 158 -22.77 13.14 32.30
CA ARG A 158 -23.70 12.02 32.46
C ARG A 158 -22.99 10.71 32.14
N SER A 159 -23.13 9.72 33.02
CA SER A 159 -22.68 8.36 32.76
C SER A 159 -23.73 7.62 31.92
N VAL A 160 -23.28 7.01 30.82
CA VAL A 160 -24.08 6.17 29.93
C VAL A 160 -23.48 4.76 29.95
N ALA A 161 -24.30 3.76 30.26
CA ALA A 161 -23.85 2.38 30.23
C ALA A 161 -23.49 1.99 28.79
N LEU A 162 -22.29 1.46 28.61
CA LEU A 162 -21.79 0.91 27.37
C LEU A 162 -21.73 -0.61 27.50
N GLN A 163 -22.38 -1.30 26.57
CA GLN A 163 -22.38 -2.76 26.49
C GLN A 163 -22.02 -3.18 25.07
N ALA A 164 -21.08 -4.11 24.95
CA ALA A 164 -20.65 -4.69 23.69
C ALA A 164 -20.56 -6.21 23.81
N ASP A 165 -20.90 -6.91 22.75
CA ASP A 165 -20.96 -8.37 22.72
C ASP A 165 -20.58 -8.89 21.34
N GLY A 166 -19.67 -9.85 21.30
CA GLY A 166 -19.33 -10.58 20.08
C GLY A 166 -19.32 -12.06 20.37
N SER A 167 -19.94 -12.85 19.49
CA SER A 167 -20.06 -14.30 19.69
C SER A 167 -19.97 -15.05 18.38
N ALA A 168 -19.16 -16.10 18.35
CA ALA A 168 -19.15 -17.05 17.25
C ALA A 168 -18.83 -18.45 17.80
N GLY A 169 -19.61 -19.44 17.37
CA GLY A 169 -19.53 -20.80 17.91
C GLY A 169 -19.69 -20.82 19.43
N SER A 170 -18.74 -21.45 20.12
CA SER A 170 -18.69 -21.56 21.58
C SER A 170 -17.96 -20.41 22.28
N PHE A 171 -17.43 -19.44 21.52
CA PHE A 171 -16.63 -18.33 22.05
C PHE A 171 -17.41 -17.01 22.06
N ARG A 172 -17.27 -16.26 23.15
CA ARG A 172 -17.98 -15.00 23.36
C ARG A 172 -17.09 -13.99 24.09
N ILE A 173 -17.20 -12.74 23.67
CA ILE A 173 -16.52 -11.58 24.25
C ILE A 173 -17.60 -10.59 24.67
N ARG A 174 -17.67 -10.27 25.96
CA ARG A 174 -18.60 -9.28 26.50
C ARG A 174 -17.85 -8.17 27.20
N ALA A 175 -18.22 -6.92 26.93
CA ALA A 175 -17.69 -5.78 27.67
C ALA A 175 -18.82 -4.94 28.28
N ASN A 176 -18.58 -4.47 29.50
CA ASN A 176 -19.43 -3.50 30.17
C ASN A 176 -18.54 -2.34 30.66
N ALA A 177 -18.96 -1.11 30.38
CA ALA A 177 -18.28 0.09 30.83
C ALA A 177 -19.27 1.23 31.08
N GLU A 178 -18.77 2.30 31.68
CA GLU A 178 -19.49 3.56 31.82
C GLU A 178 -18.81 4.61 30.95
N PHE A 179 -19.55 5.13 29.96
CA PHE A 179 -19.08 6.19 29.07
C PHE A 179 -19.60 7.54 29.58
N ARG A 180 -18.70 8.49 29.84
CA ARG A 180 -19.07 9.83 30.33
C ARG A 180 -19.26 10.79 29.16
N LYS A 181 -20.45 11.38 29.06
CA LYS A 181 -20.78 12.37 28.03
C LYS A 181 -20.93 13.77 28.64
N SER A 182 -20.41 14.77 27.94
CA SER A 182 -20.70 16.18 28.19
C SER A 182 -22.12 16.55 27.72
N GLU A 183 -22.81 17.41 28.47
CA GLU A 183 -24.12 17.98 28.06
C GLU A 183 -23.97 19.20 27.14
N LEU A 184 -22.80 19.83 27.14
CA LEU A 184 -22.48 20.83 26.14
C LEU A 184 -22.41 20.10 24.79
N SER A 185 -23.02 20.69 23.76
CA SER A 185 -22.87 20.23 22.39
C SER A 185 -22.33 21.40 21.58
N PHE A 186 -21.01 21.46 21.38
CA PHE A 186 -20.46 22.40 20.40
C PHE A 186 -20.79 21.94 18.99
N GLY A 187 -21.56 22.75 18.25
CA GLY A 187 -21.94 22.52 16.87
C GLY A 187 -20.78 22.67 15.87
N SER A 188 -19.66 21.98 16.07
CA SER A 188 -18.61 21.87 15.05
C SER A 188 -18.75 20.55 14.29
N THR A 189 -19.70 20.50 13.36
CA THR A 189 -20.05 19.32 12.55
C THR A 189 -19.09 19.02 11.40
N GLN A 190 -17.88 19.60 11.34
CA GLN A 190 -17.04 19.54 10.13
C GLN A 190 -15.56 19.17 10.30
N VAL A 191 -15.05 18.92 11.50
CA VAL A 191 -13.61 18.63 11.66
C VAL A 191 -13.39 17.17 12.04
N GLU A 192 -13.08 16.34 11.05
CA GLU A 192 -12.58 14.98 11.26
C GLU A 192 -11.25 15.04 12.05
N ARG A 193 -11.17 14.29 13.15
CA ARG A 193 -9.97 14.23 14.01
C ARG A 193 -9.74 12.79 14.48
N SER A 194 -8.46 12.45 14.69
CA SER A 194 -8.07 11.21 15.38
C SER A 194 -7.93 11.49 16.87
N ASP A 195 -9.04 11.48 17.61
CA ASP A 195 -9.09 11.79 19.06
C ASP A 195 -9.14 10.49 19.89
N LEU A 196 -7.97 9.98 20.31
CA LEU A 196 -7.90 8.79 21.16
C LEU A 196 -8.47 9.05 22.56
N HIS A 197 -8.22 10.22 23.13
CA HIS A 197 -8.63 10.54 24.50
C HIS A 197 -10.14 10.37 24.70
N SER A 198 -10.94 10.78 23.71
CA SER A 198 -12.40 10.60 23.72
C SER A 198 -12.89 9.15 23.67
N LEU A 199 -12.04 8.22 23.28
CA LEU A 199 -12.36 6.80 23.13
C LEU A 199 -11.85 5.96 24.31
N LEU A 200 -10.97 6.51 25.17
CA LEU A 200 -10.46 5.80 26.33
C LEU A 200 -11.59 5.58 27.34
N ILE A 201 -11.92 4.31 27.58
CA ILE A 201 -12.85 3.90 28.63
C ILE A 201 -12.30 2.70 29.36
N GLU A 202 -12.47 2.72 30.67
CA GLU A 202 -12.14 1.62 31.55
C GLU A 202 -13.39 0.79 31.82
N GLY A 203 -13.32 -0.52 31.55
CA GLY A 203 -14.46 -1.43 31.68
C GLY A 203 -14.09 -2.82 32.16
N THR A 204 -15.11 -3.65 32.30
CA THR A 204 -14.96 -5.09 32.58
C THR A 204 -15.15 -5.87 31.29
N LEU A 205 -14.15 -6.68 30.92
CA LEU A 205 -14.21 -7.62 29.81
C LEU A 205 -14.41 -9.04 30.32
N THR A 206 -15.25 -9.80 29.66
CA THR A 206 -15.54 -11.21 29.95
C THR A 206 -15.30 -12.05 28.70
N LEU A 207 -14.46 -13.08 28.81
CA LEU A 207 -14.06 -13.95 27.70
C LEU A 207 -14.49 -15.41 27.97
N GLY A 208 -15.21 -16.02 27.03
CA GLY A 208 -15.68 -17.40 27.11
C GLY A 208 -17.12 -17.56 27.60
N ASN A 209 -17.66 -18.77 27.47
CA ASN A 209 -19.05 -19.11 27.83
C ASN A 209 -19.18 -19.84 29.17
N GLU A 210 -18.61 -21.05 29.31
CA GLU A 210 -18.83 -21.91 30.49
C GLU A 210 -18.05 -21.47 31.74
N HIS A 211 -16.78 -21.09 31.55
CA HIS A 211 -15.90 -20.62 32.63
C HIS A 211 -15.30 -19.27 32.27
N PRO A 212 -16.07 -18.18 32.27
CA PRO A 212 -15.60 -16.93 31.71
C PRO A 212 -14.43 -16.32 32.48
N LEU A 213 -13.37 -15.93 31.78
CA LEU A 213 -12.32 -15.08 32.35
C LEU A 213 -12.81 -13.64 32.41
N ARG A 214 -12.77 -13.05 33.61
CA ARG A 214 -13.13 -11.65 33.84
C ARG A 214 -11.86 -10.81 34.02
N LEU A 215 -11.70 -9.80 33.16
CA LEU A 215 -10.65 -8.79 33.23
C LEU A 215 -11.27 -7.46 33.63
N GLU A 216 -10.93 -6.99 34.82
CA GLU A 216 -11.40 -5.69 35.33
C GLU A 216 -10.46 -4.57 34.89
N ARG A 217 -10.95 -3.33 34.99
CA ARG A 217 -10.16 -2.11 34.76
C ARG A 217 -9.51 -2.00 33.37
N THR A 218 -10.09 -2.62 32.35
CA THR A 218 -9.49 -2.78 31.01
C THR A 218 -9.84 -1.63 30.08
N GLN A 219 -8.84 -1.09 29.37
CA GLN A 219 -9.02 -0.09 28.31
C GLN A 219 -9.63 -0.74 27.07
N LEU A 220 -10.97 -0.66 26.93
CA LEU A 220 -11.72 -1.48 25.96
C LEU A 220 -11.37 -1.16 24.51
N PHE A 221 -11.25 0.13 24.16
CA PHE A 221 -10.91 0.55 22.79
C PHE A 221 -9.53 0.05 22.35
N LEU A 222 -8.52 0.26 23.20
CA LEU A 222 -7.14 -0.17 22.90
C LEU A 222 -7.04 -1.69 22.80
N LEU A 223 -7.78 -2.42 23.64
CA LEU A 223 -7.85 -3.86 23.54
C LEU A 223 -8.53 -4.30 22.24
N ALA A 224 -9.62 -3.65 21.83
CA ALA A 224 -10.30 -3.94 20.58
C ALA A 224 -9.37 -3.76 19.36
N GLU A 225 -8.57 -2.69 19.32
CA GLU A 225 -7.51 -2.51 18.31
C GLU A 225 -6.51 -3.69 18.33
N ARG A 226 -6.00 -4.06 19.52
CA ARG A 226 -5.03 -5.16 19.64
C ARG A 226 -5.60 -6.52 19.23
N LEU A 227 -6.85 -6.81 19.60
CA LEU A 227 -7.52 -8.05 19.24
C LEU A 227 -7.78 -8.12 17.74
N LEU A 228 -8.13 -6.99 17.11
CA LEU A 228 -8.34 -6.94 15.67
C LEU A 228 -7.01 -7.13 14.90
N ASP A 229 -5.92 -6.50 15.35
CA ASP A 229 -4.57 -6.73 14.81
C ASP A 229 -4.20 -8.23 14.88
N LEU A 230 -4.40 -8.86 16.03
CA LEU A 230 -4.19 -10.30 16.20
C LEU A 230 -5.07 -11.13 15.26
N THR A 231 -6.32 -10.73 15.09
CA THR A 231 -7.30 -11.41 14.23
C THR A 231 -6.85 -11.41 12.78
N ARG A 232 -6.29 -10.29 12.30
CA ARG A 232 -5.71 -10.20 10.96
C ARG A 232 -4.53 -11.15 10.78
N GLU A 233 -3.57 -11.13 11.70
CA GLU A 233 -2.40 -12.03 11.61
C GLU A 233 -2.80 -13.52 11.64
N VAL A 234 -3.82 -13.84 12.44
CA VAL A 234 -4.41 -15.18 12.51
C VAL A 234 -5.08 -15.55 11.19
N LEU A 235 -5.90 -14.67 10.62
CA LEU A 235 -6.60 -14.92 9.36
C LEU A 235 -5.58 -15.13 8.21
N ASP A 236 -4.55 -14.30 8.14
CA ASP A 236 -3.46 -14.41 7.16
C ASP A 236 -2.68 -15.73 7.31
N SER A 237 -2.45 -16.16 8.56
CA SER A 237 -1.75 -17.42 8.86
C SER A 237 -2.61 -18.64 8.55
N TRP A 238 -3.91 -18.56 8.84
CA TRP A 238 -4.90 -19.58 8.55
C TRP A 238 -5.08 -19.80 7.05
N GLN A 239 -5.26 -18.71 6.30
CA GLN A 239 -5.30 -18.74 4.83
C GLN A 239 -4.03 -19.36 4.26
N ALA A 240 -2.86 -18.98 4.77
CA ALA A 240 -1.59 -19.46 4.25
C ALA A 240 -1.12 -20.81 4.80
N ALA A 241 -1.90 -21.49 5.64
CA ALA A 241 -1.52 -22.75 6.29
C ALA A 241 -0.20 -22.67 7.08
N ARG A 242 0.10 -21.50 7.68
CA ARG A 242 1.36 -21.27 8.40
C ARG A 242 1.15 -21.32 9.90
N PRO A 243 2.09 -21.88 10.67
CA PRO A 243 2.04 -21.76 12.12
C PRO A 243 2.24 -20.29 12.53
N LEU A 244 1.50 -19.85 13.55
CA LEU A 244 1.63 -18.51 14.13
C LEU A 244 1.84 -18.63 15.63
N PHE A 245 2.79 -17.85 16.15
CA PHE A 245 2.87 -17.57 17.58
C PHE A 245 2.95 -16.07 17.79
N ARG A 246 1.99 -15.55 18.55
CA ARG A 246 1.91 -14.14 18.90
C ARG A 246 1.64 -13.95 20.37
N ARG A 247 2.25 -12.90 20.90
CA ARG A 247 2.05 -12.49 22.28
C ARG A 247 1.84 -10.99 22.32
N VAL A 248 0.66 -10.60 22.78
CA VAL A 248 0.31 -9.21 23.02
C VAL A 248 0.18 -9.02 24.52
N THR A 249 0.85 -7.99 25.03
CA THR A 249 0.77 -7.61 26.43
C THR A 249 0.07 -6.26 26.50
N THR A 250 -1.04 -6.21 27.22
CA THR A 250 -1.68 -4.97 27.67
C THR A 250 -1.32 -4.75 29.14
N PRO A 251 -1.58 -3.56 29.71
CA PRO A 251 -1.27 -3.30 31.13
C PRO A 251 -1.87 -4.34 32.09
N ASN A 252 -3.08 -4.82 31.79
CA ASN A 252 -3.84 -5.68 32.70
C ASN A 252 -3.89 -7.16 32.29
N ALA A 253 -3.52 -7.47 31.04
CA ALA A 253 -3.66 -8.81 30.51
C ALA A 253 -2.56 -9.15 29.51
N ARG A 254 -2.29 -10.44 29.38
CA ARG A 254 -1.38 -10.97 28.37
C ARG A 254 -2.09 -12.03 27.57
N PHE A 255 -2.17 -11.81 26.27
CA PHE A 255 -2.73 -12.72 25.29
C PHE A 255 -1.57 -13.41 24.58
N ALA A 256 -1.48 -14.73 24.68
CA ALA A 256 -0.58 -15.54 23.89
C ALA A 256 -1.43 -16.44 22.99
N LEU A 257 -1.30 -16.24 21.69
CA LEU A 257 -2.04 -16.94 20.66
C LEU A 257 -1.08 -17.84 19.90
N ARG A 258 -1.43 -19.12 19.79
CA ARG A 258 -0.74 -20.09 18.95
C ARG A 258 -1.74 -20.66 17.94
N PHE A 259 -1.41 -20.59 16.66
CA PHE A 259 -2.15 -21.28 15.61
C PHE A 259 -1.29 -22.40 15.05
N THR A 260 -1.86 -23.61 14.99
CA THR A 260 -1.19 -24.81 14.48
C THR A 260 -1.87 -25.21 13.18
N ALA A 261 -1.13 -25.16 12.07
CA ALA A 261 -1.68 -25.40 10.73
C ALA A 261 -2.19 -26.85 10.52
N ALA A 262 -1.61 -27.84 11.23
CA ALA A 262 -2.01 -29.25 11.12
C ALA A 262 -3.40 -29.51 11.70
N ASP A 263 -3.68 -28.96 12.88
CA ASP A 263 -4.94 -29.20 13.60
C ASP A 263 -6.02 -28.16 13.25
N ASN A 264 -5.63 -27.08 12.55
CA ASN A 264 -6.48 -25.97 12.18
C ASN A 264 -7.16 -25.30 13.41
N GLN A 265 -6.48 -25.35 14.56
CA GLN A 265 -6.94 -24.83 15.84
C GLN A 265 -6.10 -23.64 16.29
N ILE A 266 -6.75 -22.74 17.02
CA ILE A 266 -6.14 -21.65 17.75
C ILE A 266 -6.15 -22.01 19.23
N GLU A 267 -4.98 -21.95 19.84
CA GLU A 267 -4.83 -21.95 21.29
C GLU A 267 -4.66 -20.50 21.77
N LEU A 268 -5.66 -20.00 22.49
CA LEU A 268 -5.60 -18.70 23.13
C LEU A 268 -5.35 -18.87 24.62
N LYS A 269 -4.21 -18.34 25.07
CA LYS A 269 -3.82 -18.27 26.49
C LYS A 269 -3.94 -16.84 26.97
N VAL A 270 -4.75 -16.62 28.00
CA VAL A 270 -4.93 -15.29 28.60
C VAL A 270 -4.50 -15.31 30.06
N ALA A 271 -3.58 -14.43 30.43
CA ALA A 271 -3.16 -14.23 31.82
C ALA A 271 -3.64 -12.86 32.32
N ASN A 272 -4.31 -12.83 33.46
CA ASN A 272 -4.65 -11.61 34.18
C ASN A 272 -3.44 -11.13 34.99
N LEU A 273 -2.98 -9.90 34.73
CA LEU A 273 -1.80 -9.31 35.38
C LEU A 273 -2.14 -8.51 36.65
N ASN A 274 -3.42 -8.19 36.89
CA ASN A 274 -3.85 -7.35 38.00
C ASN A 274 -4.15 -8.09 39.31
N THR A 275 -4.24 -9.43 39.28
CA THR A 275 -4.53 -10.26 40.47
C THR A 275 -3.25 -10.83 41.09
N TYR A 276 -3.12 -10.74 42.42
CA TYR A 276 -2.07 -11.41 43.20
C TYR A 276 -2.69 -12.46 44.15
N PRO A 277 -2.20 -13.72 44.18
CA PRO A 277 -1.21 -14.29 43.26
C PRO A 277 -1.73 -14.29 41.82
N LYS A 278 -0.82 -14.28 40.84
CA LYS A 278 -1.19 -14.31 39.41
C LYS A 278 -2.16 -15.47 39.17
N GLN A 279 -3.38 -15.17 38.72
CA GLN A 279 -4.40 -16.17 38.40
C GLN A 279 -3.88 -17.16 37.34
N PRO A 280 -4.47 -18.37 37.26
CA PRO A 280 -4.11 -19.37 36.25
C PRO A 280 -4.26 -18.82 34.82
N LEU A 281 -3.43 -19.33 33.91
CA LEU A 281 -3.57 -19.10 32.47
C LEU A 281 -4.90 -19.67 32.02
N PHE A 282 -5.78 -18.83 31.50
CA PHE A 282 -7.01 -19.28 30.88
C PHE A 282 -6.72 -19.81 29.49
N PHE A 283 -7.18 -21.02 29.18
CA PHE A 283 -6.89 -21.72 27.93
C PHE A 283 -8.19 -21.96 27.15
N LEU A 284 -8.15 -21.61 25.87
CA LEU A 284 -9.25 -21.81 24.93
C LEU A 284 -8.69 -22.43 23.66
N GLU A 285 -9.29 -23.55 23.25
CA GLU A 285 -9.14 -24.11 21.91
C GLU A 285 -10.30 -23.62 21.06
N LEU A 286 -9.99 -22.90 19.99
CA LEU A 286 -10.95 -22.20 19.15
C LEU A 286 -10.67 -22.49 17.68
N SER A 287 -11.73 -22.60 16.88
CA SER A 287 -11.57 -22.54 15.43
C SER A 287 -11.20 -21.11 15.00
N CYS A 288 -10.44 -20.99 13.90
CA CYS A 288 -10.14 -19.66 13.33
C CYS A 288 -11.40 -18.85 12.99
N PRO A 289 -12.43 -19.43 12.34
CA PRO A 289 -13.68 -18.70 12.07
C PRO A 289 -14.38 -18.19 13.32
N ASP A 290 -14.34 -18.93 14.43
CA ASP A 290 -15.00 -18.52 15.69
C ASP A 290 -14.23 -17.40 16.39
N PHE A 291 -12.90 -17.49 16.47
CA PHE A 291 -12.10 -16.41 17.03
C PHE A 291 -12.26 -15.11 16.23
N VAL A 292 -12.11 -15.19 14.90
CA VAL A 292 -12.25 -14.04 14.00
C VAL A 292 -13.66 -13.45 14.08
N GLY A 293 -14.69 -14.30 14.06
CA GLY A 293 -16.08 -13.87 14.15
C GLY A 293 -16.40 -13.15 15.44
N ALA A 294 -16.04 -13.72 16.59
CA ALA A 294 -16.34 -13.13 17.88
C ALA A 294 -15.62 -11.79 18.09
N VAL A 295 -14.38 -11.62 17.61
CA VAL A 295 -13.66 -10.34 17.71
C VAL A 295 -14.28 -9.28 16.79
N VAL A 296 -14.59 -9.62 15.54
CA VAL A 296 -15.24 -8.69 14.60
C VAL A 296 -16.59 -8.22 15.15
N ASP A 297 -17.45 -9.13 15.60
CA ASP A 297 -18.77 -8.79 16.15
C ASP A 297 -18.62 -7.95 17.43
N PHE A 298 -17.62 -8.23 18.26
CA PHE A 298 -17.32 -7.42 19.45
C PHE A 298 -16.89 -6.00 19.08
N VAL A 299 -16.03 -5.84 18.07
CA VAL A 299 -15.57 -4.52 17.60
C VAL A 299 -16.72 -3.71 17.01
N GLU A 300 -17.55 -4.33 16.16
CA GLU A 300 -18.72 -3.68 15.56
C GLU A 300 -19.70 -3.21 16.65
N THR A 301 -20.06 -4.09 17.60
CA THR A 301 -20.98 -3.72 18.69
C THR A 301 -20.38 -2.69 19.65
N LEU A 302 -19.07 -2.74 19.91
CA LEU A 302 -18.37 -1.72 20.70
C LEU A 302 -18.43 -0.36 20.01
N ALA A 303 -18.18 -0.30 18.70
CA ALA A 303 -18.25 0.93 17.93
C ALA A 303 -19.67 1.51 17.89
N ASP A 304 -20.68 0.67 17.68
CA ASP A 304 -22.09 1.07 17.74
C ASP A 304 -22.45 1.62 19.13
N ALA A 305 -21.91 1.02 20.20
CA ALA A 305 -22.14 1.49 21.55
C ALA A 305 -21.49 2.86 21.83
N TYR A 306 -20.30 3.14 21.27
CA TYR A 306 -19.70 4.48 21.29
C TYR A 306 -20.57 5.51 20.58
N VAL A 307 -21.02 5.20 19.36
CA VAL A 307 -21.85 6.11 18.56
C VAL A 307 -23.21 6.36 19.22
N LYS A 308 -23.80 5.33 19.83
CA LYS A 308 -25.06 5.44 20.58
C LYS A 308 -24.90 6.30 21.83
N ALA A 309 -23.77 6.20 22.53
CA ALA A 309 -23.48 7.04 23.69
C ALA A 309 -23.20 8.50 23.25
N ASP A 310 -22.40 8.69 22.21
CA ASP A 310 -22.01 9.99 21.67
C ASP A 310 -21.97 9.98 20.13
N PRO A 311 -23.00 10.52 19.46
CA PRO A 311 -23.06 10.56 17.99
C PRO A 311 -21.91 11.33 17.32
N SER A 312 -21.21 12.21 18.04
CA SER A 312 -20.05 12.93 17.50
C SER A 312 -18.88 11.99 17.16
N GLN A 313 -18.84 10.80 17.77
CA GLN A 313 -17.80 9.80 17.53
C GLN A 313 -17.84 9.20 16.12
N ILE A 314 -18.95 9.37 15.38
CA ILE A 314 -19.01 9.03 13.95
C ILE A 314 -17.90 9.74 13.16
N GLN A 315 -17.48 10.95 13.57
CA GLN A 315 -16.44 11.73 12.89
C GLN A 315 -15.02 11.40 13.38
N ASN A 316 -14.87 10.53 14.38
CA ASN A 316 -13.57 10.14 14.92
C ASN A 316 -12.87 9.19 13.94
N LEU A 317 -11.77 9.64 13.35
CA LEU A 317 -11.04 8.89 12.32
C LEU A 317 -10.50 7.56 12.85
N ARG A 318 -10.17 7.47 14.14
CA ARG A 318 -9.64 6.24 14.76
C ARG A 318 -10.73 5.19 14.94
N LEU A 319 -11.93 5.61 15.37
CA LEU A 319 -13.09 4.73 15.46
C LEU A 319 -13.52 4.24 14.07
N ARG A 320 -13.56 5.12 13.07
CA ARG A 320 -13.83 4.76 11.67
C ARG A 320 -12.79 3.78 11.13
N GLY A 321 -11.50 4.00 11.43
CA GLY A 321 -10.42 3.09 11.07
C GLY A 321 -10.64 1.69 11.64
N LEU A 322 -10.97 1.60 12.94
CA LEU A 322 -11.27 0.33 13.61
C LEU A 322 -12.46 -0.41 12.96
N VAL A 323 -13.55 0.30 12.68
CA VAL A 323 -14.75 -0.29 12.02
C VAL A 323 -14.43 -0.75 10.60
N ASN A 324 -13.73 0.07 9.81
CA ASN A 324 -13.34 -0.29 8.45
C ASN A 324 -12.46 -1.54 8.42
N GLU A 325 -11.50 -1.65 9.35
CA GLU A 325 -10.66 -2.84 9.47
C GLU A 325 -11.47 -4.07 9.89
N ALA A 326 -12.43 -3.93 10.82
CA ALA A 326 -13.29 -5.03 11.22
C ALA A 326 -14.16 -5.54 10.05
N GLN A 327 -14.73 -4.63 9.27
CA GLN A 327 -15.48 -4.96 8.06
C GLN A 327 -14.60 -5.62 6.99
N PHE A 328 -13.36 -5.16 6.83
CA PHE A 328 -12.38 -5.77 5.94
C PHE A 328 -12.08 -7.23 6.34
N VAL A 329 -11.76 -7.47 7.61
CA VAL A 329 -11.51 -8.81 8.16
C VAL A 329 -12.74 -9.71 8.03
N LYS A 330 -13.94 -9.17 8.26
CA LYS A 330 -15.22 -9.89 8.09
C LYS A 330 -15.42 -10.37 6.65
N ALA A 331 -15.16 -9.48 5.68
CA ALA A 331 -15.27 -9.81 4.25
C ALA A 331 -14.25 -10.87 3.85
N GLN A 332 -12.99 -10.76 4.30
CA GLN A 332 -11.97 -11.77 4.01
C GLN A 332 -12.30 -13.16 4.61
N ARG A 333 -12.82 -13.20 5.84
CA ARG A 333 -13.29 -14.44 6.46
C ARG A 333 -14.39 -15.11 5.62
N GLN A 334 -15.39 -14.35 5.19
CA GLN A 334 -16.49 -14.87 4.37
C GLN A 334 -16.00 -15.42 3.02
N GLN A 335 -15.07 -14.70 2.38
CA GLN A 335 -14.48 -15.14 1.10
C GLN A 335 -13.68 -16.43 1.23
N THR A 336 -12.97 -16.62 2.34
CA THR A 336 -12.17 -17.84 2.55
C THR A 336 -13.05 -19.06 2.81
N ALA A 337 -14.26 -18.86 3.36
CA ALA A 337 -15.18 -19.93 3.72
C ALA A 337 -16.10 -20.38 2.57
N THR A 338 -16.19 -19.63 1.48
CA THR A 338 -17.18 -19.86 0.41
C THR A 338 -16.49 -20.29 -0.88
N ASP A 339 -16.86 -21.44 -1.44
CA ASP A 339 -16.52 -21.81 -2.82
C ASP A 339 -17.68 -21.43 -3.76
N ASP A 340 -17.61 -20.23 -4.32
CA ASP A 340 -18.53 -19.67 -5.31
C ASP A 340 -17.89 -19.63 -6.71
N SER A 341 -17.03 -20.62 -7.00
CA SER A 341 -16.41 -20.77 -8.32
C SER A 341 -17.48 -20.99 -9.39
N VAL A 342 -17.32 -20.31 -10.53
CA VAL A 342 -18.23 -20.38 -11.67
C VAL A 342 -17.39 -20.62 -12.91
N THR A 343 -17.81 -21.54 -13.78
CA THR A 343 -17.17 -21.79 -15.08
C THR A 343 -18.01 -21.23 -16.21
N ASN A 344 -17.36 -20.79 -17.29
CA ASN A 344 -18.06 -20.33 -18.48
C ASN A 344 -18.60 -21.51 -19.30
N PRO A 345 -19.92 -21.59 -19.56
CA PRO A 345 -20.48 -22.63 -20.42
C PRO A 345 -20.23 -22.39 -21.91
N GLU A 346 -19.93 -21.16 -22.35
CA GLU A 346 -19.82 -20.76 -23.75
C GLU A 346 -18.42 -20.18 -24.07
N PRO A 347 -17.34 -20.99 -24.07
CA PRO A 347 -15.98 -20.48 -24.24
C PRO A 347 -15.66 -19.95 -25.65
N GLU A 348 -16.28 -20.51 -26.70
CA GLU A 348 -15.92 -20.18 -28.09
C GLU A 348 -16.25 -18.72 -28.46
N SER A 349 -17.36 -18.18 -27.97
CA SER A 349 -17.78 -16.78 -28.22
C SER A 349 -16.78 -15.75 -27.68
N TYR A 350 -15.95 -16.14 -26.72
CA TYR A 350 -14.88 -15.32 -26.17
C TYR A 350 -13.53 -15.55 -26.87
N ARG A 351 -13.26 -16.81 -27.26
CA ARG A 351 -12.02 -17.23 -27.93
C ARG A 351 -11.86 -16.62 -29.32
N GLU A 352 -12.95 -16.45 -30.07
CA GLU A 352 -12.93 -15.91 -31.44
C GLU A 352 -12.28 -14.52 -31.56
N PHE A 353 -12.30 -13.73 -30.49
CA PHE A 353 -11.69 -12.39 -30.44
C PHE A 353 -10.19 -12.42 -30.09
N PHE A 354 -9.61 -13.58 -29.83
CA PHE A 354 -8.19 -13.74 -29.58
C PHE A 354 -7.44 -13.92 -30.91
N PRO A 355 -6.30 -13.22 -31.11
CA PRO A 355 -5.56 -13.32 -32.37
C PRO A 355 -5.08 -14.77 -32.62
N PRO A 356 -5.17 -15.25 -33.88
CA PRO A 356 -4.71 -16.59 -34.22
C PRO A 356 -3.21 -16.73 -33.94
N ARG A 357 -2.76 -17.97 -33.68
CA ARG A 357 -1.32 -18.26 -33.59
C ARG A 357 -0.66 -17.79 -34.89
N GLY A 358 0.26 -16.83 -34.77
CA GLY A 358 1.09 -16.44 -35.91
C GLY A 358 1.81 -17.66 -36.44
N ARG A 359 1.66 -17.97 -37.74
CA ARG A 359 2.52 -18.98 -38.37
C ARG A 359 3.96 -18.53 -38.19
N ARG A 360 4.82 -19.43 -37.70
CA ARG A 360 6.26 -19.22 -37.65
C ARG A 360 6.73 -18.93 -39.08
N LYS A 361 6.90 -17.65 -39.40
CA LYS A 361 7.67 -17.27 -40.58
C LYS A 361 9.11 -17.56 -40.18
N GLU A 362 9.75 -18.52 -40.84
CA GLU A 362 11.21 -18.60 -40.80
C GLU A 362 11.72 -17.22 -41.22
N GLY A 363 12.25 -16.46 -40.26
CA GLY A 363 12.70 -15.11 -40.50
C GLY A 363 13.83 -15.10 -41.52
N ALA A 364 13.87 -14.07 -42.36
CA ALA A 364 14.90 -13.84 -43.39
C ALA A 364 16.35 -13.71 -42.84
N TRP A 365 16.55 -13.87 -41.54
CA TRP A 365 17.84 -13.80 -40.83
C TRP A 365 18.23 -15.17 -40.25
N SER A 366 17.95 -16.24 -41.01
CA SER A 366 18.48 -17.58 -40.74
C SER A 366 20.00 -17.68 -40.99
N GLN A 367 20.58 -16.69 -41.68
CA GLN A 367 22.01 -16.53 -41.85
C GLN A 367 22.45 -15.09 -41.54
N GLY A 368 23.73 -14.96 -41.17
CA GLY A 368 24.38 -13.80 -40.55
C GLY A 368 24.08 -12.42 -41.15
N GLY A 369 24.33 -11.39 -40.33
CA GLY A 369 24.48 -10.04 -40.82
C GLY A 369 24.65 -9.00 -39.71
N SER A 370 25.52 -8.03 -39.96
CA SER A 370 25.74 -6.90 -39.06
C SER A 370 24.70 -5.80 -39.27
N MET A 371 24.13 -5.28 -38.20
CA MET A 371 23.39 -4.03 -38.16
C MET A 371 24.33 -2.89 -37.81
N ARG A 372 24.28 -1.81 -38.60
CA ARG A 372 24.95 -0.54 -38.29
C ARG A 372 23.88 0.51 -38.09
N PHE A 373 24.12 1.43 -37.17
CA PHE A 373 23.17 2.49 -36.83
C PHE A 373 23.80 3.86 -37.07
N THR A 374 23.01 4.78 -37.61
CA THR A 374 23.40 6.19 -37.77
C THR A 374 22.43 7.09 -37.00
N PRO A 375 22.92 8.09 -36.26
CA PRO A 375 22.07 9.05 -35.57
C PRO A 375 21.25 9.85 -36.59
N ARG A 376 19.99 10.12 -36.26
CA ARG A 376 19.07 10.93 -37.07
C ARG A 376 18.87 12.31 -36.47
N TRP A 377 18.42 12.32 -35.22
CA TRP A 377 18.12 13.53 -34.48
C TRP A 377 18.27 13.26 -32.99
N VAL A 378 18.51 14.35 -32.25
CA VAL A 378 18.55 14.37 -30.78
C VAL A 378 17.68 15.53 -30.32
N ALA A 379 16.90 15.30 -29.26
CA ALA A 379 16.01 16.27 -28.66
C ALA A 379 16.27 16.37 -27.16
N THR A 380 16.28 17.60 -26.64
CA THR A 380 16.34 17.89 -25.20
C THR A 380 14.95 18.28 -24.73
N ILE A 381 14.45 17.56 -23.74
CA ILE A 381 13.08 17.60 -23.23
C ILE A 381 13.14 17.72 -21.70
N PRO A 382 13.06 18.95 -21.16
CA PRO A 382 13.18 19.18 -19.73
C PRO A 382 12.09 18.45 -18.93
N GLY A 383 12.52 17.63 -17.96
CA GLY A 383 11.63 16.85 -17.12
C GLY A 383 10.83 15.81 -17.90
N LEU A 384 11.50 15.11 -18.82
CA LEU A 384 10.97 13.99 -19.60
C LEU A 384 10.31 12.95 -18.68
N ASP A 385 9.08 12.54 -19.02
CA ASP A 385 8.40 11.43 -18.37
C ASP A 385 8.47 10.18 -19.25
N LEU A 386 9.36 9.25 -18.85
CA LEU A 386 9.55 7.97 -19.53
C LEU A 386 8.29 7.09 -19.53
N LYS A 387 7.37 7.27 -18.57
CA LYS A 387 6.10 6.52 -18.53
C LYS A 387 5.07 7.09 -19.49
N ALA A 388 5.21 8.37 -19.88
CA ALA A 388 4.34 9.07 -20.80
C ALA A 388 4.95 9.21 -22.22
N THR A 389 5.94 8.38 -22.57
CA THR A 389 6.61 8.40 -23.88
C THR A 389 6.30 7.15 -24.71
N PHE A 390 5.74 7.33 -25.91
CA PHE A 390 5.17 6.27 -26.73
C PHE A 390 5.51 6.42 -28.22
N LEU A 391 5.85 5.31 -28.85
CA LEU A 391 5.96 5.20 -30.31
C LEU A 391 4.62 4.77 -30.90
N CYS A 392 4.04 5.64 -31.74
CA CYS A 392 2.67 5.56 -32.25
C CYS A 392 2.67 5.62 -33.78
N GLY A 393 3.00 4.51 -34.45
CA GLY A 393 3.14 4.49 -35.92
C GLY A 393 4.24 5.45 -36.36
N ASP A 394 3.88 6.45 -37.17
CA ASP A 394 4.79 7.48 -37.69
C ASP A 394 5.14 8.60 -36.69
N ARG A 395 4.65 8.51 -35.46
CA ARG A 395 4.78 9.58 -34.47
C ARG A 395 5.35 9.08 -33.16
N LEU A 396 6.00 10.00 -32.44
CA LEU A 396 6.41 9.79 -31.07
C LEU A 396 5.71 10.80 -30.17
N VAL A 397 4.91 10.30 -29.24
CA VAL A 397 4.32 11.11 -28.17
C VAL A 397 5.30 11.16 -27.03
N VAL A 398 5.59 12.36 -26.54
CA VAL A 398 6.53 12.58 -25.45
C VAL A 398 5.87 13.44 -24.38
N GLY A 399 5.74 12.85 -23.18
CA GLY A 399 5.29 13.57 -22.00
C GLY A 399 6.47 14.19 -21.24
N SER A 400 6.23 15.35 -20.65
CA SER A 400 7.13 16.02 -19.71
C SER A 400 6.36 16.52 -18.49
N SER A 401 7.08 17.01 -17.50
CA SER A 401 6.51 17.60 -16.28
C SER A 401 5.55 18.79 -16.51
N ARG A 402 5.61 19.45 -17.68
CA ARG A 402 4.84 20.68 -17.96
C ARG A 402 4.10 20.67 -19.30
N GLU A 403 4.46 19.78 -20.20
CA GLU A 403 3.87 19.70 -21.53
C GLU A 403 3.84 18.26 -22.06
N THR A 404 2.90 17.99 -22.96
CA THR A 404 2.91 16.81 -23.82
C THR A 404 3.13 17.29 -25.25
N ALA A 405 4.05 16.66 -25.96
CA ALA A 405 4.36 16.98 -27.35
C ALA A 405 4.17 15.74 -28.22
N CYS A 406 3.78 15.95 -29.46
CA CYS A 406 3.90 14.93 -30.49
C CYS A 406 4.96 15.38 -31.49
N ILE A 407 5.90 14.50 -31.77
CA ILE A 407 6.97 14.73 -32.73
C ILE A 407 6.89 13.69 -33.84
N ASP A 408 7.27 14.11 -35.04
CA ASP A 408 7.47 13.21 -36.16
C ASP A 408 8.66 12.28 -35.88
N ARG A 409 8.46 10.97 -35.97
CA ARG A 409 9.48 10.00 -35.57
C ARG A 409 10.72 10.06 -36.48
N ASP A 410 10.55 10.51 -37.71
CA ASP A 410 11.55 10.43 -38.77
C ASP A 410 12.46 11.67 -38.78
N SER A 411 11.87 12.86 -38.66
CA SER A 411 12.55 14.15 -38.70
C SER A 411 12.84 14.73 -37.32
N GLY A 412 12.11 14.31 -36.28
CA GLY A 412 12.15 14.93 -34.96
C GLY A 412 11.41 16.28 -34.90
N ALA A 413 10.72 16.67 -35.98
CA ALA A 413 9.94 17.90 -36.02
C ALA A 413 8.76 17.82 -35.06
N VAL A 414 8.50 18.91 -34.34
CA VAL A 414 7.36 19.02 -33.44
C VAL A 414 6.10 19.25 -34.27
N LEU A 415 5.14 18.34 -34.14
CA LEU A 415 3.83 18.44 -34.80
C LEU A 415 2.89 19.33 -33.99
N TRP A 416 2.81 19.09 -32.67
CA TRP A 416 2.04 19.92 -31.74
C TRP A 416 2.61 19.83 -30.31
N ARG A 417 2.26 20.80 -29.47
CA ARG A 417 2.58 20.85 -28.04
C ARG A 417 1.42 21.39 -27.23
N ASN A 418 1.14 20.72 -26.12
CA ASN A 418 0.11 21.14 -25.17
C ASN A 418 0.71 21.28 -23.78
N ARG A 419 0.48 22.44 -23.15
CA ARG A 419 0.83 22.64 -21.74
C ARG A 419 -0.14 21.86 -20.87
N CYS A 420 0.40 21.09 -19.93
CA CYS A 420 -0.41 20.25 -19.07
C CYS A 420 0.35 19.80 -17.82
N ALA A 421 -0.40 19.58 -16.73
CA ALA A 421 0.12 18.94 -15.53
C ALA A 421 0.49 17.47 -15.81
N PRO A 422 1.40 16.87 -15.01
CA PRO A 422 1.73 15.45 -15.09
C PRO A 422 0.48 14.56 -14.96
N ALA A 423 0.44 13.48 -15.74
CA ALA A 423 -0.68 12.55 -15.76
C ALA A 423 -0.21 11.17 -16.26
N GLY A 424 -0.84 10.09 -15.79
CA GLY A 424 -0.67 8.78 -16.39
C GLY A 424 -1.22 8.79 -17.81
N CYS A 425 -0.48 8.24 -18.77
CA CYS A 425 -0.85 8.31 -20.18
C CYS A 425 -1.09 6.92 -20.76
N VAL A 426 -2.13 6.80 -21.58
CA VAL A 426 -2.47 5.58 -22.31
C VAL A 426 -2.72 5.95 -23.77
N VAL A 427 -1.92 5.39 -24.67
CA VAL A 427 -2.17 5.53 -26.12
C VAL A 427 -3.24 4.52 -26.52
N THR A 428 -4.25 5.01 -27.23
CA THR A 428 -5.37 4.24 -27.73
C THR A 428 -5.51 4.45 -29.25
N PRO A 429 -6.23 3.57 -29.98
CA PRO A 429 -6.52 3.80 -31.39
C PRO A 429 -7.34 5.06 -31.66
N ALA A 430 -8.01 5.62 -30.63
CA ALA A 430 -8.74 6.86 -30.75
C ALA A 430 -7.86 8.09 -30.47
N GLY A 431 -6.69 7.93 -29.86
CA GLY A 431 -5.84 9.06 -29.45
C GLY A 431 -5.13 8.81 -28.13
N LEU A 432 -4.62 9.88 -27.52
CA LEU A 432 -3.91 9.85 -26.25
C LEU A 432 -4.86 10.13 -25.08
N VAL A 433 -5.06 9.17 -24.19
CA VAL A 433 -5.82 9.40 -22.96
C VAL A 433 -4.86 9.71 -21.81
N ARG A 434 -5.17 10.77 -21.05
CA ARG A 434 -4.40 11.26 -19.91
C ARG A 434 -5.25 11.19 -18.66
N ILE A 435 -4.73 10.55 -17.62
CA ILE A 435 -5.42 10.27 -16.36
C ILE A 435 -4.67 10.98 -15.23
N HIS A 436 -5.31 11.97 -14.64
CA HIS A 436 -4.79 12.82 -13.58
C HIS A 436 -4.99 12.19 -12.20
N ALA A 437 -4.16 12.60 -11.24
CA ALA A 437 -4.22 12.09 -9.87
C ALA A 437 -5.52 12.44 -9.14
N ASP A 438 -6.22 13.48 -9.58
CA ASP A 438 -7.55 13.89 -9.10
C ASP A 438 -8.69 13.09 -9.75
N GLY A 439 -8.37 12.09 -10.58
CA GLY A 439 -9.34 11.25 -11.27
C GLY A 439 -9.88 11.84 -12.57
N GLN A 440 -9.42 13.02 -13.01
CA GLN A 440 -9.81 13.51 -14.34
C GLN A 440 -9.14 12.69 -15.45
N LEU A 441 -9.95 12.21 -16.39
CA LEU A 441 -9.53 11.54 -17.60
C LEU A 441 -9.82 12.44 -18.80
N ILE A 442 -8.80 12.78 -19.57
CA ILE A 442 -8.90 13.62 -20.77
C ILE A 442 -8.40 12.83 -21.97
N SER A 443 -9.25 12.67 -22.98
CA SER A 443 -8.87 12.05 -24.25
C SER A 443 -8.45 13.14 -25.23
N HIS A 444 -7.27 13.02 -25.83
CA HIS A 444 -6.72 13.94 -26.80
C HIS A 444 -6.62 13.28 -28.17
N ASP A 445 -6.91 14.07 -29.20
CA ASP A 445 -6.64 13.71 -30.57
C ASP A 445 -5.12 13.60 -30.81
N LEU A 446 -4.67 12.54 -31.49
CA LEU A 446 -3.23 12.32 -31.72
C LEU A 446 -2.67 13.22 -32.83
N ASP A 447 -3.51 13.67 -33.77
CA ASP A 447 -3.12 14.51 -34.91
C ASP A 447 -2.92 15.96 -34.52
N THR A 448 -3.83 16.49 -33.71
CA THR A 448 -3.91 17.90 -33.34
C THR A 448 -3.49 18.16 -31.89
N GLY A 449 -3.58 17.15 -31.03
CA GLY A 449 -3.42 17.30 -29.58
C GLY A 449 -4.65 17.85 -28.87
N GLU A 450 -5.71 18.24 -29.59
CA GLU A 450 -6.88 18.87 -28.98
C GLU A 450 -7.66 17.89 -28.10
N PRO A 451 -8.23 18.35 -26.96
CA PRO A 451 -9.07 17.50 -26.11
C PRO A 451 -10.36 17.14 -26.85
N ARG A 452 -10.65 15.84 -26.94
CA ARG A 452 -11.89 15.29 -27.51
C ARG A 452 -13.01 15.21 -26.49
N PHE A 453 -12.70 14.71 -25.29
CA PHE A 453 -13.64 14.65 -24.18
C PHE A 453 -12.91 14.61 -22.83
N THR A 454 -13.65 14.98 -21.77
CA THR A 454 -13.19 14.92 -20.38
C THR A 454 -14.21 14.16 -19.54
N LEU A 455 -13.72 13.28 -18.67
CA LEU A 455 -14.53 12.46 -17.75
C LEU A 455 -13.94 12.53 -16.35
N GLY A 456 -14.78 12.76 -15.34
CA GLY A 456 -14.39 12.68 -13.93
C GLY A 456 -14.58 11.26 -13.37
N LEU A 457 -13.51 10.66 -12.86
CA LEU A 457 -13.52 9.40 -12.13
C LEU A 457 -13.11 9.63 -10.67
N THR A 458 -13.40 8.65 -9.81
CA THR A 458 -12.90 8.67 -8.43
C THR A 458 -11.36 8.50 -8.42
N PRO A 459 -10.61 9.38 -7.72
CA PRO A 459 -9.15 9.27 -7.62
C PRO A 459 -8.69 7.91 -7.09
N CYS A 460 -7.70 7.29 -7.74
CA CYS A 460 -7.06 6.08 -7.23
C CYS A 460 -6.11 6.46 -6.08
N MET A 461 -6.35 5.89 -4.89
CA MET A 461 -5.59 6.22 -3.67
C MET A 461 -4.24 5.49 -3.56
N ALA A 462 -4.02 4.43 -4.35
CA ALA A 462 -2.81 3.61 -4.30
C ALA A 462 -2.40 3.07 -5.69
N GLY A 463 -1.18 3.42 -6.13
CA GLY A 463 -0.55 2.84 -7.33
C GLY A 463 -0.86 3.57 -8.65
N GLY A 464 -0.04 3.30 -9.66
CA GLY A 464 -0.25 3.82 -11.02
C GLY A 464 -1.52 3.24 -11.66
N THR A 465 -2.16 4.02 -12.53
CA THR A 465 -3.34 3.57 -13.28
C THR A 465 -2.97 2.38 -14.16
N THR A 466 -3.53 1.22 -13.83
CA THR A 466 -3.43 0.03 -14.68
C THR A 466 -4.66 0.01 -15.58
N GLY A 467 -4.48 -0.28 -16.86
CA GLY A 467 -5.59 -0.25 -17.79
C GLY A 467 -5.36 -1.11 -19.02
N ALA A 468 -6.46 -1.51 -19.65
CA ALA A 468 -6.46 -2.32 -20.86
C ALA A 468 -7.21 -1.58 -21.97
N VAL A 469 -6.65 -1.58 -23.17
CA VAL A 469 -7.27 -0.97 -24.35
C VAL A 469 -7.93 -2.06 -25.20
N VAL A 470 -9.21 -1.83 -25.52
CA VAL A 470 -10.04 -2.71 -26.31
C VAL A 470 -10.19 -2.13 -27.70
N HIS A 471 -9.76 -2.87 -28.71
CA HIS A 471 -9.78 -2.41 -30.10
C HIS A 471 -9.86 -3.55 -31.13
N SER A 472 -10.20 -4.76 -30.69
CA SER A 472 -10.35 -5.89 -31.62
C SER A 472 -11.55 -5.65 -32.54
N PRO A 473 -11.47 -6.02 -33.82
CA PRO A 473 -12.61 -5.96 -34.73
C PRO A 473 -13.84 -6.65 -34.12
N GLY A 474 -15.02 -6.04 -34.28
CA GLY A 474 -16.29 -6.55 -33.72
C GLY A 474 -16.55 -6.21 -32.24
N LEU A 475 -15.57 -5.64 -31.52
CA LEU A 475 -15.74 -5.14 -30.15
C LEU A 475 -15.74 -3.61 -30.11
N PRO A 476 -16.42 -3.01 -29.12
CA PRO A 476 -16.36 -1.57 -28.92
C PRO A 476 -14.94 -1.11 -28.56
N ARG A 477 -14.62 0.14 -28.89
CA ARG A 477 -13.35 0.77 -28.52
C ARG A 477 -13.44 1.25 -27.08
N LEU A 478 -12.90 0.46 -26.16
CA LEU A 478 -12.98 0.76 -24.73
C LEU A 478 -11.60 1.00 -24.13
N LEU A 479 -11.57 1.87 -23.14
CA LEU A 479 -10.47 1.99 -22.20
C LEU A 479 -10.96 1.50 -20.84
N ILE A 480 -10.36 0.42 -20.37
CA ILE A 480 -10.64 -0.14 -19.05
C ILE A 480 -9.59 0.41 -18.11
N VAL A 481 -10.03 1.06 -17.02
CA VAL A 481 -9.15 1.69 -16.03
C VAL A 481 -9.60 1.34 -14.62
N THR A 482 -8.65 1.28 -13.70
CA THR A 482 -8.94 1.26 -12.27
C THR A 482 -9.49 2.61 -11.81
N GLU A 483 -10.53 2.60 -10.99
CA GLU A 483 -11.18 3.77 -10.38
C GLU A 483 -11.23 3.59 -8.85
N GLY A 484 -10.73 4.57 -8.09
CA GLY A 484 -10.71 4.49 -6.63
C GLY A 484 -9.85 3.34 -6.10
N ASP A 485 -10.34 2.70 -5.05
CA ASP A 485 -9.72 1.54 -4.38
C ASP A 485 -10.44 0.22 -4.70
N ARG A 486 -11.61 0.26 -5.36
CA ARG A 486 -12.49 -0.92 -5.50
C ARG A 486 -13.09 -1.11 -6.88
N ARG A 487 -12.90 -0.18 -7.81
CA ARG A 487 -13.63 -0.21 -9.08
C ARG A 487 -12.73 -0.41 -10.28
N ILE A 488 -13.30 -1.08 -11.27
CA ILE A 488 -12.81 -1.11 -12.65
C ILE A 488 -13.91 -0.50 -13.50
N THR A 489 -13.54 0.46 -14.33
CA THR A 489 -14.47 1.25 -15.13
C THR A 489 -14.08 1.13 -16.60
N ALA A 490 -15.04 0.79 -17.45
CA ALA A 490 -14.87 0.84 -18.89
C ALA A 490 -15.44 2.13 -19.46
N VAL A 491 -14.59 2.88 -20.14
CA VAL A 491 -14.91 4.13 -20.81
C VAL A 491 -14.96 3.89 -22.30
N ASP A 492 -16.02 4.35 -22.95
CA ASP A 492 -16.11 4.38 -24.39
C ASP A 492 -15.14 5.42 -24.97
N LEU A 493 -14.24 5.00 -25.85
CA LEU A 493 -13.24 5.89 -26.43
C LEU A 493 -13.79 6.81 -27.55
N VAL A 494 -15.01 6.56 -28.01
CA VAL A 494 -15.69 7.36 -29.03
C VAL A 494 -16.59 8.41 -28.38
N SER A 495 -17.47 8.02 -27.45
CA SER A 495 -18.40 8.95 -26.80
C SER A 495 -17.82 9.60 -25.53
N GLY A 496 -16.87 8.96 -24.87
CA GLY A 496 -16.34 9.38 -23.57
C GLY A 496 -17.19 8.96 -22.37
N ASP A 497 -18.28 8.22 -22.60
CA ASP A 497 -19.19 7.78 -21.53
C ASP A 497 -18.68 6.53 -20.82
N VAL A 498 -19.07 6.39 -19.55
CA VAL A 498 -18.87 5.15 -18.81
C VAL A 498 -19.87 4.11 -19.29
N ARG A 499 -19.37 2.99 -19.84
CA ARG A 499 -20.21 1.88 -20.26
C ARG A 499 -20.65 1.00 -19.10
N TRP A 500 -19.71 0.68 -18.21
CA TRP A 500 -19.98 -0.14 -17.04
C TRP A 500 -18.95 0.13 -15.93
N ARG A 501 -19.33 -0.23 -14.70
CA ARG A 501 -18.44 -0.24 -13.53
C ARG A 501 -18.56 -1.58 -12.82
N TYR A 502 -17.43 -2.25 -12.65
CA TYR A 502 -17.30 -3.39 -11.76
C TYR A 502 -16.83 -2.88 -10.39
N THR A 503 -17.48 -3.31 -9.31
CA THR A 503 -17.05 -2.99 -7.93
C THR A 503 -16.70 -4.30 -7.23
N GLY A 504 -15.43 -4.48 -6.88
CA GLY A 504 -15.04 -5.62 -6.04
C GLY A 504 -15.37 -5.38 -4.58
N ASN A 505 -15.32 -6.46 -3.81
CA ASN A 505 -15.74 -6.47 -2.41
C ASN A 505 -14.73 -5.80 -1.48
N VAL A 506 -13.46 -5.76 -1.87
CA VAL A 506 -12.34 -5.37 -1.01
C VAL A 506 -11.53 -4.22 -1.65
N PRO A 507 -11.17 -3.18 -0.89
CA PRO A 507 -10.23 -2.14 -1.32
C PRO A 507 -8.84 -2.72 -1.64
N THR A 508 -8.41 -2.63 -2.90
CA THR A 508 -7.16 -3.23 -3.36
C THR A 508 -6.76 -2.74 -4.76
N ALA A 509 -5.49 -2.95 -5.11
CA ALA A 509 -4.99 -2.68 -6.46
C ALA A 509 -5.38 -3.83 -7.41
N TYR A 510 -6.08 -3.50 -8.49
CA TYR A 510 -6.43 -4.46 -9.53
C TYR A 510 -5.32 -4.58 -10.58
N ARG A 511 -4.96 -5.82 -10.90
CA ARG A 511 -4.15 -6.18 -12.06
C ARG A 511 -5.08 -6.73 -13.12
N VAL A 512 -4.97 -6.22 -14.34
CA VAL A 512 -5.86 -6.58 -15.45
C VAL A 512 -5.07 -7.11 -16.64
N LYS A 513 -5.52 -8.22 -17.21
CA LYS A 513 -4.97 -8.79 -18.44
C LYS A 513 -6.09 -9.13 -19.42
N ARG A 514 -6.01 -8.59 -20.63
CA ARG A 514 -6.98 -8.86 -21.68
C ARG A 514 -6.67 -10.18 -22.41
N ALA A 515 -7.69 -11.01 -22.60
CA ALA A 515 -7.68 -12.21 -23.41
C ALA A 515 -8.93 -12.26 -24.30
N GLY A 516 -8.83 -11.81 -25.56
CA GLY A 516 -9.97 -11.78 -26.47
C GLY A 516 -11.07 -10.83 -25.98
N LYS A 517 -12.27 -11.37 -25.75
CA LYS A 517 -13.40 -10.65 -25.13
C LYS A 517 -13.41 -10.72 -23.59
N LEU A 518 -12.47 -11.44 -22.98
CA LEU A 518 -12.33 -11.52 -21.52
C LEU A 518 -11.31 -10.52 -20.99
N LEU A 519 -11.60 -10.02 -19.79
CA LEU A 519 -10.67 -9.31 -18.94
C LEU A 519 -10.41 -10.16 -17.70
N LEU A 520 -9.21 -10.71 -17.59
CA LEU A 520 -8.77 -11.42 -16.39
C LEU A 520 -8.33 -10.40 -15.34
N VAL A 521 -8.84 -10.55 -14.12
CA VAL A 521 -8.66 -9.60 -13.03
C VAL A 521 -8.19 -10.34 -11.78
N SER A 522 -7.04 -9.90 -11.25
CA SER A 522 -6.58 -10.27 -9.91
C SER A 522 -6.55 -9.03 -9.02
N SER A 523 -7.04 -9.19 -7.80
CA SER A 523 -7.26 -8.10 -6.83
C SER A 523 -6.57 -8.36 -5.50
N GLY A 524 -5.70 -9.36 -5.38
CA GLY A 524 -5.22 -9.80 -4.07
C GLY A 524 -6.31 -10.44 -3.21
N ASP A 525 -7.48 -10.74 -3.80
CA ASP A 525 -8.49 -11.60 -3.19
C ASP A 525 -8.20 -13.07 -3.51
N SER A 526 -8.82 -13.97 -2.75
CA SER A 526 -8.84 -15.43 -3.00
C SER A 526 -9.63 -15.84 -4.26
N ALA A 527 -9.90 -14.90 -5.17
CA ALA A 527 -10.59 -15.13 -6.43
C ALA A 527 -9.83 -14.53 -7.61
N LEU A 528 -9.70 -15.33 -8.66
CA LEU A 528 -9.34 -14.86 -9.99
C LEU A 528 -10.64 -14.74 -10.81
N LEU A 529 -10.87 -13.59 -11.42
CA LEU A 529 -12.10 -13.29 -12.14
C LEU A 529 -11.83 -13.13 -13.63
N ALA A 530 -12.79 -13.53 -14.44
CA ALA A 530 -12.88 -13.09 -15.83
C ALA A 530 -14.17 -12.32 -16.06
N LEU A 531 -14.03 -11.09 -16.52
CA LEU A 531 -15.13 -10.21 -16.85
C LEU A 531 -15.34 -10.16 -18.37
N ASP A 532 -16.58 -10.04 -18.81
CA ASP A 532 -16.88 -9.69 -20.20
C ASP A 532 -16.47 -8.23 -20.43
N VAL A 533 -15.61 -7.99 -21.41
CA VAL A 533 -15.10 -6.65 -21.72
C VAL A 533 -16.22 -5.66 -22.08
N CYS A 534 -17.34 -6.14 -22.64
CA CYS A 534 -18.45 -5.29 -23.08
C CYS A 534 -19.43 -4.94 -21.96
N THR A 535 -19.67 -5.83 -21.01
CA THR A 535 -20.70 -5.66 -19.96
C THR A 535 -20.12 -5.48 -18.56
N GLY A 536 -18.89 -5.93 -18.31
CA GLY A 536 -18.28 -5.97 -16.98
C GLY A 536 -18.80 -7.09 -16.08
N GLU A 537 -19.64 -7.98 -16.61
CA GLU A 537 -20.20 -9.11 -15.87
C GLU A 537 -19.19 -10.23 -15.71
N ILE A 538 -19.29 -10.97 -14.60
CA ILE A 538 -18.41 -12.10 -14.30
C ILE A 538 -18.82 -13.28 -15.17
N VAL A 539 -17.94 -13.67 -16.09
CA VAL A 539 -18.10 -14.83 -16.98
C VAL A 539 -17.69 -16.11 -16.26
N TRP A 540 -16.57 -16.05 -15.53
CA TRP A 540 -16.14 -17.13 -14.66
C TRP A 540 -15.35 -16.59 -13.46
N ARG A 541 -15.31 -17.40 -12.40
CA ARG A 541 -14.58 -17.16 -11.16
C ARG A 541 -13.88 -18.43 -10.71
N LEU A 542 -12.61 -18.34 -10.40
CA LEU A 542 -11.83 -19.41 -9.78
C LEU A 542 -11.47 -19.01 -8.35
N ARG A 543 -11.85 -19.83 -7.36
CA ARG A 543 -11.41 -19.68 -5.97
C ARG A 543 -10.14 -20.46 -5.69
N ALA A 544 -9.23 -19.82 -4.97
CA ALA A 544 -8.05 -20.45 -4.40
C ALA A 544 -7.98 -20.13 -2.91
N ARG A 545 -7.28 -20.97 -2.15
CA ARG A 545 -7.08 -20.74 -0.71
C ARG A 545 -6.30 -19.44 -0.45
N LEU A 546 -5.29 -19.18 -1.28
CA LEU A 546 -4.42 -18.02 -1.19
C LEU A 546 -4.87 -16.90 -2.14
N PRO A 547 -4.57 -15.63 -1.81
CA PRO A 547 -4.93 -14.50 -2.65
C PRO A 547 -4.13 -14.48 -3.96
N PHE A 548 -4.78 -14.13 -5.07
CA PHE A 548 -4.13 -13.92 -6.35
C PHE A 548 -3.44 -12.54 -6.37
N THR A 549 -2.13 -12.53 -6.17
CA THR A 549 -1.34 -11.30 -6.01
C THR A 549 -0.40 -11.01 -7.19
N GLY A 550 -0.12 -12.03 -8.01
CA GLY A 550 0.74 -11.91 -9.18
C GLY A 550 0.03 -11.37 -10.43
N ASP A 551 0.85 -10.98 -11.42
CA ASP A 551 0.37 -10.69 -12.77
C ASP A 551 -0.05 -11.98 -13.49
N ILE A 552 -0.92 -11.85 -14.49
CA ILE A 552 -1.51 -12.98 -15.22
C ILE A 552 -0.88 -13.08 -16.61
N SER A 553 -0.34 -14.25 -16.93
CA SER A 553 0.18 -14.55 -18.25
C SER A 553 -0.84 -15.37 -19.04
N VAL A 554 -1.16 -14.92 -20.26
CA VAL A 554 -2.12 -15.60 -21.14
C VAL A 554 -1.46 -15.87 -22.48
N GLU A 555 -1.54 -17.12 -22.92
CA GLU A 555 -1.07 -17.57 -24.21
C GLU A 555 -2.08 -18.55 -24.82
N HIS A 556 -2.87 -18.07 -25.79
CA HIS A 556 -3.95 -18.80 -26.46
C HIS A 556 -4.88 -19.51 -25.46
N ASP A 557 -4.76 -20.83 -25.33
CA ASP A 557 -5.61 -21.66 -24.48
C ASP A 557 -5.00 -21.96 -23.11
N SER A 558 -3.99 -21.20 -22.68
CA SER A 558 -3.38 -21.35 -21.37
C SER A 558 -3.31 -20.00 -20.67
N ALA A 559 -3.76 -19.95 -19.42
CA ALA A 559 -3.50 -18.85 -18.52
C ALA A 559 -2.78 -19.36 -17.27
N PHE A 560 -1.83 -18.56 -16.81
CA PHE A 560 -1.01 -18.81 -15.63
C PHE A 560 -1.18 -17.66 -14.65
N ALA A 561 -1.50 -18.00 -13.41
CA ALA A 561 -1.67 -17.04 -12.32
C ALA A 561 -0.98 -17.56 -11.06
N LEU A 562 -0.47 -16.62 -10.26
CA LEU A 562 0.16 -16.91 -8.99
C LEU A 562 -0.76 -16.49 -7.84
N SER A 563 -1.03 -17.41 -6.93
CA SER A 563 -1.62 -17.11 -5.63
C SER A 563 -0.56 -17.23 -4.55
N GLY A 564 -0.59 -16.31 -3.58
CA GLY A 564 0.45 -16.26 -2.54
C GLY A 564 0.38 -15.00 -1.71
N ALA A 565 0.84 -15.12 -0.47
CA ALA A 565 0.91 -14.03 0.49
C ALA A 565 2.38 -13.72 0.85
N ASN A 566 2.63 -12.51 1.36
CA ASN A 566 3.96 -12.13 1.83
C ASN A 566 4.46 -13.12 2.92
N GLY A 567 5.64 -13.69 2.69
CA GLY A 567 6.32 -14.63 3.60
C GLY A 567 5.71 -16.03 3.68
N GLY A 568 4.87 -16.45 2.73
CA GLY A 568 4.19 -17.75 2.75
C GLY A 568 4.34 -18.53 1.44
N ASN A 569 3.74 -19.71 1.39
CA ASN A 569 3.76 -20.58 0.22
C ASN A 569 3.07 -19.88 -0.97
N TRP A 570 3.60 -20.11 -2.16
CA TRP A 570 3.00 -19.64 -3.40
C TRP A 570 2.47 -20.84 -4.17
N THR A 571 1.44 -20.63 -4.98
CA THR A 571 0.89 -21.66 -5.85
C THR A 571 0.78 -21.12 -7.27
N LEU A 572 1.33 -21.87 -8.21
CA LEU A 572 1.18 -21.64 -9.63
C LEU A 572 -0.07 -22.37 -10.12
N HIS A 573 -1.03 -21.63 -10.67
CA HIS A 573 -2.24 -22.16 -11.25
C HIS A 573 -2.14 -22.11 -12.78
N HIS A 574 -2.41 -23.24 -13.44
CA HIS A 574 -2.68 -23.29 -14.87
C HIS A 574 -4.15 -23.55 -15.11
N LEU A 575 -4.77 -22.68 -15.90
CA LEU A 575 -6.19 -22.75 -16.21
C LEU A 575 -6.45 -22.49 -17.69
N ASP A 576 -7.61 -22.92 -18.14
CA ASP A 576 -8.16 -22.53 -19.43
C ASP A 576 -8.81 -21.14 -19.30
N PRO A 577 -8.27 -20.09 -19.97
CA PRO A 577 -8.76 -18.72 -19.82
C PRO A 577 -10.21 -18.56 -20.29
N TRP A 578 -10.73 -19.46 -21.12
CA TRP A 578 -12.05 -19.33 -21.71
C TRP A 578 -13.14 -19.92 -20.82
N THR A 579 -12.86 -21.08 -20.22
CA THR A 579 -13.80 -21.79 -19.35
C THR A 579 -13.64 -21.45 -17.88
N GLY A 580 -12.46 -20.97 -17.46
CA GLY A 580 -12.10 -20.77 -16.06
C GLY A 580 -11.71 -22.06 -15.33
N LYS A 581 -11.69 -23.20 -16.02
CA LYS A 581 -11.36 -24.50 -15.40
C LYS A 581 -9.86 -24.59 -15.12
N GLN A 582 -9.52 -24.90 -13.88
CA GLN A 582 -8.15 -25.26 -13.49
C GLN A 582 -7.75 -26.58 -14.14
N ARG A 583 -6.58 -26.60 -14.79
CA ARG A 583 -5.99 -27.79 -15.40
C ARG A 583 -5.06 -28.50 -14.43
N TRP A 584 -4.17 -27.74 -13.80
CA TRP A 584 -3.29 -28.22 -12.75
C TRP A 584 -2.86 -27.04 -11.86
N GLU A 585 -2.39 -27.36 -10.67
CA GLU A 585 -1.75 -26.42 -9.75
C GLU A 585 -0.50 -27.03 -9.14
N VAL A 586 0.47 -26.19 -8.80
CA VAL A 586 1.74 -26.61 -8.18
C VAL A 586 2.08 -25.65 -7.06
N ALA A 587 2.30 -26.20 -5.87
CA ALA A 587 2.88 -25.44 -4.76
C ALA A 587 4.36 -25.16 -5.05
N LEU A 588 4.75 -23.89 -4.96
CA LEU A 588 6.13 -23.46 -5.08
C LEU A 588 6.79 -23.53 -3.71
N GLU A 589 7.95 -24.15 -3.63
CA GLU A 589 8.73 -24.24 -2.38
C GLU A 589 9.46 -22.92 -2.09
N GLU A 590 9.77 -22.15 -3.14
CA GLU A 590 10.36 -20.82 -3.04
C GLU A 590 9.35 -19.72 -3.35
N ARG A 591 9.59 -18.54 -2.80
CA ARG A 591 8.77 -17.36 -3.04
C ARG A 591 8.92 -16.89 -4.48
N ALA A 592 7.81 -16.62 -5.17
CA ALA A 592 7.85 -15.95 -6.46
C ALA A 592 8.27 -14.48 -6.30
N VAL A 593 9.02 -13.95 -7.28
CA VAL A 593 9.41 -12.53 -7.28
C VAL A 593 8.16 -11.64 -7.44
N PRO A 594 7.82 -10.77 -6.46
CA PRO A 594 6.65 -9.92 -6.58
C PRO A 594 6.72 -9.00 -7.80
N GLY A 595 5.62 -8.89 -8.54
CA GLY A 595 5.53 -8.05 -9.73
C GLY A 595 6.18 -8.62 -11.00
N GLN A 596 6.69 -9.86 -10.97
CA GLN A 596 7.11 -10.57 -12.16
C GLN A 596 5.97 -11.49 -12.65
N SER A 597 5.67 -11.42 -13.94
CA SER A 597 4.70 -12.31 -14.58
C SER A 597 5.32 -13.69 -14.87
N PRO A 598 4.55 -14.80 -14.81
CA PRO A 598 5.00 -16.10 -15.31
C PRO A 598 5.50 -16.00 -16.75
N VAL A 599 6.70 -16.50 -17.04
CA VAL A 599 7.29 -16.44 -18.38
C VAL A 599 6.89 -17.70 -19.15
N VAL A 600 6.07 -17.54 -20.18
CA VAL A 600 5.44 -18.68 -20.88
C VAL A 600 6.10 -18.91 -22.24
N THR A 601 6.43 -20.16 -22.52
CA THR A 601 6.93 -20.66 -23.81
C THR A 601 5.99 -21.76 -24.33
N PRO A 602 6.16 -22.24 -25.59
CA PRO A 602 5.36 -23.33 -26.11
C PRO A 602 5.37 -24.60 -25.25
N GLU A 603 6.50 -24.92 -24.59
CA GLU A 603 6.67 -26.18 -23.84
C GLU A 603 6.77 -26.00 -22.32
N ALA A 604 7.20 -24.83 -21.83
CA ALA A 604 7.45 -24.61 -20.41
C ALA A 604 6.91 -23.27 -19.91
N VAL A 605 6.58 -23.22 -18.61
CA VAL A 605 6.34 -21.99 -17.86
C VAL A 605 7.44 -21.81 -16.82
N VAL A 606 8.09 -20.66 -16.84
CA VAL A 606 9.21 -20.33 -15.95
C VAL A 606 8.78 -19.25 -14.97
N ILE A 607 9.02 -19.52 -13.69
CA ILE A 607 8.72 -18.61 -12.59
C ILE A 607 10.04 -18.13 -11.99
N PRO A 608 10.32 -16.81 -12.03
CA PRO A 608 11.40 -16.23 -11.24
C PRO A 608 11.08 -16.39 -9.76
N THR A 609 11.98 -17.04 -9.02
CA THR A 609 11.88 -17.25 -7.57
C THR A 609 12.92 -16.43 -6.84
N CYS A 610 12.67 -16.09 -5.58
CA CYS A 610 13.66 -15.43 -4.74
C CYS A 610 13.66 -15.96 -3.32
N ASP A 611 14.83 -15.87 -2.71
CA ASP A 611 15.08 -16.16 -1.30
C ASP A 611 15.93 -15.03 -0.69
N THR A 612 16.59 -15.29 0.43
CA THR A 612 17.52 -14.34 1.05
C THR A 612 18.84 -14.16 0.30
N SER A 613 19.18 -15.05 -0.62
CA SER A 613 20.46 -15.11 -1.33
C SER A 613 20.41 -14.54 -2.75
N GLY A 614 19.24 -14.42 -3.37
CA GLY A 614 19.07 -13.72 -4.65
C GLY A 614 17.80 -14.10 -5.41
N VAL A 615 17.88 -14.04 -6.75
CA VAL A 615 16.83 -14.52 -7.66
C VAL A 615 17.30 -15.78 -8.38
N GLY A 616 16.46 -16.81 -8.35
CA GLY A 616 16.58 -18.06 -9.07
C GLY A 616 15.45 -18.20 -10.10
N ALA A 617 15.28 -19.40 -10.63
CA ALA A 617 14.15 -19.71 -11.51
C ALA A 617 13.76 -21.18 -11.44
N ARG A 618 12.46 -21.44 -11.57
CA ARG A 618 11.91 -22.80 -11.68
C ARG A 618 11.07 -22.90 -12.93
N ALA A 619 11.26 -23.97 -13.70
CA ALA A 619 10.49 -24.24 -14.90
C ALA A 619 9.63 -25.48 -14.75
N TYR A 620 8.40 -25.37 -15.23
CA TYR A 620 7.41 -26.43 -15.20
C TYR A 620 6.93 -26.76 -16.61
N ASP A 621 6.67 -28.03 -16.85
CA ASP A 621 6.03 -28.49 -18.08
C ASP A 621 4.67 -27.80 -18.22
N ARG A 622 4.44 -27.15 -19.36
CA ARG A 622 3.22 -26.36 -19.60
C ARG A 622 1.96 -27.21 -19.50
N VAL A 623 2.01 -28.47 -19.93
CA VAL A 623 0.85 -29.35 -20.02
C VAL A 623 0.62 -30.07 -18.70
N THR A 624 1.67 -30.59 -18.07
CA THR A 624 1.53 -31.47 -16.89
C THR A 624 1.83 -30.80 -15.56
N GLY A 625 2.46 -29.61 -15.55
CA GLY A 625 2.90 -28.94 -14.33
C GLY A 625 4.06 -29.63 -13.61
N LYS A 626 4.75 -30.57 -14.27
CA LYS A 626 5.91 -31.25 -13.66
C LYS A 626 7.11 -30.32 -13.67
N LEU A 627 7.85 -30.25 -12.57
CA LEU A 627 9.12 -29.52 -12.53
C LEU A 627 10.08 -30.12 -13.58
N LEU A 628 10.58 -29.27 -14.49
CA LEU A 628 11.55 -29.64 -15.52
C LEU A 628 12.98 -29.41 -15.03
N TRP A 629 13.22 -28.22 -14.47
CA TRP A 629 14.51 -27.81 -13.94
C TRP A 629 14.33 -26.68 -12.93
N GLU A 630 15.37 -26.49 -12.12
CA GLU A 630 15.50 -25.37 -11.19
C GLU A 630 16.91 -24.79 -11.25
N HIS A 631 16.99 -23.47 -11.08
CA HIS A 631 18.21 -22.72 -10.85
C HIS A 631 18.11 -22.06 -9.49
N VAL A 632 19.07 -22.37 -8.61
CA VAL A 632 19.12 -21.78 -7.27
C VAL A 632 19.27 -20.26 -7.33
N PRO A 633 18.80 -19.56 -6.30
CA PRO A 633 18.96 -18.12 -6.21
C PRO A 633 20.43 -17.66 -6.31
N GLY A 634 20.64 -16.60 -7.11
CA GLY A 634 21.96 -16.14 -7.55
C GLY A 634 22.14 -16.11 -9.07
N LEU A 635 21.14 -16.58 -9.83
CA LEU A 635 21.10 -16.51 -11.29
C LEU A 635 20.97 -15.07 -11.81
N ALA A 636 20.18 -14.24 -11.13
CA ALA A 636 19.90 -12.86 -11.53
C ALA A 636 19.61 -11.96 -10.32
N SER A 637 19.43 -10.67 -10.59
CA SER A 637 18.93 -9.68 -9.63
C SER A 637 17.40 -9.56 -9.69
N THR A 638 16.79 -8.93 -8.67
CA THR A 638 15.34 -8.70 -8.59
C THR A 638 14.81 -7.72 -9.65
N THR A 639 15.70 -6.92 -10.21
CA THR A 639 15.45 -5.93 -11.28
C THR A 639 15.61 -6.52 -12.68
N ALA A 640 16.10 -7.77 -12.80
CA ALA A 640 16.32 -8.40 -14.08
C ALA A 640 15.02 -8.52 -14.89
N SER A 641 15.15 -8.33 -16.20
CA SER A 641 14.05 -8.54 -17.14
C SER A 641 14.08 -9.95 -17.70
N TRP A 642 12.92 -10.59 -17.75
CA TRP A 642 12.74 -11.93 -18.29
C TRP A 642 11.87 -11.89 -19.55
N LEU A 643 12.32 -12.52 -20.62
CA LEU A 643 11.61 -12.54 -21.90
C LEU A 643 11.66 -13.94 -22.52
N ALA A 644 10.49 -14.50 -22.83
CA ALA A 644 10.39 -15.69 -23.68
C ALA A 644 10.51 -15.31 -25.16
N VAL A 645 11.41 -15.99 -25.87
CA VAL A 645 11.54 -15.92 -27.33
C VAL A 645 11.59 -17.35 -27.86
N ASP A 646 10.51 -17.81 -28.48
CA ASP A 646 10.32 -19.21 -28.90
C ASP A 646 10.59 -20.19 -27.74
N ASP A 647 11.70 -20.94 -27.83
CA ASP A 647 12.16 -21.96 -26.88
C ASP A 647 13.29 -21.45 -25.97
N VAL A 648 13.57 -20.15 -25.98
CA VAL A 648 14.63 -19.49 -25.21
C VAL A 648 14.02 -18.54 -24.17
N ILE A 649 14.56 -18.59 -22.95
CA ILE A 649 14.34 -17.57 -21.92
C ILE A 649 15.55 -16.65 -21.89
N VAL A 650 15.33 -15.38 -22.19
CA VAL A 650 16.35 -14.35 -22.14
C VAL A 650 16.22 -13.57 -20.83
N ILE A 651 17.33 -13.44 -20.11
CA ILE A 651 17.42 -12.75 -18.83
C ILE A 651 18.43 -11.62 -18.98
N ASN A 652 17.97 -10.38 -18.87
CA ASN A 652 18.82 -9.19 -18.90
C ASN A 652 18.98 -8.63 -17.49
N THR A 653 20.20 -8.61 -16.96
CA THR A 653 20.48 -8.20 -15.59
C THR A 653 21.12 -6.82 -15.52
N ASP A 654 20.95 -6.18 -14.36
CA ASP A 654 21.57 -4.90 -14.02
C ASP A 654 23.10 -4.99 -13.88
N ALA A 655 23.63 -6.20 -13.68
CA ALA A 655 25.06 -6.49 -13.64
C ALA A 655 25.74 -6.52 -15.03
N GLY A 656 25.06 -6.11 -16.11
CA GLY A 656 25.60 -6.14 -17.46
C GLY A 656 25.65 -7.53 -18.08
N LEU A 657 24.88 -8.50 -17.55
CA LEU A 657 24.81 -9.86 -18.07
C LEU A 657 23.53 -10.08 -18.88
N LEU A 658 23.69 -10.70 -20.04
CA LEU A 658 22.59 -11.23 -20.83
C LEU A 658 22.72 -12.75 -20.90
N LEU A 659 21.80 -13.44 -20.26
CA LEU A 659 21.75 -14.90 -20.21
C LEU A 659 20.63 -15.38 -21.13
N ALA A 660 20.88 -16.50 -21.82
CA ALA A 660 19.84 -17.22 -22.53
C ALA A 660 19.82 -18.67 -22.09
N LEU A 661 18.67 -19.12 -21.62
CA LEU A 661 18.42 -20.49 -21.18
C LEU A 661 17.50 -21.19 -22.17
N ASP A 662 17.77 -22.45 -22.42
CA ASP A 662 16.80 -23.34 -23.05
C ASP A 662 15.59 -23.53 -22.11
N ALA A 663 14.39 -23.25 -22.60
CA ALA A 663 13.19 -23.24 -21.77
C ALA A 663 12.85 -24.61 -21.16
N LYS A 664 13.22 -25.71 -21.83
CA LYS A 664 12.87 -27.07 -21.42
C LYS A 664 13.91 -27.70 -20.49
N THR A 665 15.18 -27.43 -20.73
CA THR A 665 16.31 -28.07 -20.03
C THR A 665 16.98 -27.16 -19.00
N GLY A 666 16.80 -25.84 -19.11
CA GLY A 666 17.44 -24.86 -18.24
C GLY A 666 18.92 -24.66 -18.54
N GLN A 667 19.46 -25.30 -19.59
CA GLN A 667 20.86 -25.15 -19.96
C GLN A 667 21.13 -23.80 -20.62
N PHE A 668 22.29 -23.22 -20.33
CA PHE A 668 22.74 -22.00 -20.99
C PHE A 668 22.97 -22.24 -22.49
N ARG A 669 22.26 -21.49 -23.34
CA ARG A 669 22.54 -21.42 -24.77
C ARG A 669 23.65 -20.44 -25.07
N PHE A 670 23.60 -19.26 -24.42
CA PHE A 670 24.68 -18.28 -24.46
C PHE A 670 24.69 -17.41 -23.21
N ASN A 671 25.82 -16.76 -22.98
CA ASN A 671 26.03 -15.79 -21.90
C ASN A 671 26.90 -14.65 -22.45
N HIS A 672 26.38 -13.43 -22.42
CA HIS A 672 27.13 -12.23 -22.76
C HIS A 672 27.39 -11.39 -21.52
N VAL A 673 28.64 -10.92 -21.41
CA VAL A 673 29.07 -9.98 -20.39
C VAL A 673 29.36 -8.65 -21.08
N PHE A 674 28.39 -7.74 -21.07
CA PHE A 674 28.52 -6.43 -21.72
C PHE A 674 29.27 -5.43 -20.85
N SER A 675 29.08 -5.50 -19.53
CA SER A 675 29.84 -4.69 -18.58
C SER A 675 30.21 -5.52 -17.36
N ARG A 676 31.40 -5.27 -16.81
CA ARG A 676 31.83 -5.78 -15.50
C ARG A 676 31.84 -4.68 -14.44
N ASN A 677 31.54 -3.44 -14.84
CA ASN A 677 31.70 -2.28 -14.00
C ASN A 677 30.38 -1.95 -13.30
N ARG A 678 30.32 -2.15 -11.98
CA ARG A 678 29.12 -1.87 -11.16
C ARG A 678 28.89 -0.38 -10.89
N GLU A 679 29.88 0.47 -11.20
CA GLU A 679 29.86 1.92 -10.92
C GLU A 679 29.34 2.77 -12.08
N ALA A 680 29.03 2.18 -13.23
CA ALA A 680 28.47 2.93 -14.36
C ALA A 680 26.94 3.01 -14.24
N ASP A 681 26.36 4.12 -14.69
CA ASP A 681 24.93 4.37 -14.59
C ASP A 681 24.13 3.33 -15.39
N GLN A 682 23.12 2.75 -14.74
CA GLN A 682 22.35 1.63 -15.28
C GLN A 682 20.97 2.08 -15.77
N PRO A 683 20.45 1.48 -16.86
CA PRO A 683 19.10 1.77 -17.32
C PRO A 683 18.05 1.44 -16.26
N ARG A 684 17.09 2.34 -16.09
CA ARG A 684 15.90 2.10 -15.26
C ARG A 684 15.04 0.93 -15.74
N ARG A 685 15.12 0.57 -17.02
CA ARG A 685 14.37 -0.53 -17.63
C ARG A 685 15.28 -1.43 -18.44
N LEU A 686 15.37 -2.69 -18.01
CA LEU A 686 16.20 -3.70 -18.66
C LEU A 686 15.42 -4.53 -19.70
N ALA A 687 14.16 -4.19 -19.99
CA ALA A 687 13.30 -4.96 -20.87
C ALA A 687 13.80 -4.97 -22.32
N PRO A 688 14.26 -6.12 -22.86
CA PRO A 688 14.68 -6.20 -24.25
C PRO A 688 13.50 -6.06 -25.21
N VAL A 689 13.76 -5.53 -26.41
CA VAL A 689 12.74 -5.38 -27.46
C VAL A 689 13.06 -6.35 -28.60
N LEU A 690 12.17 -7.32 -28.83
CA LEU A 690 12.28 -8.22 -29.98
C LEU A 690 11.61 -7.59 -31.22
N ARG A 691 12.38 -7.43 -32.30
CA ARG A 691 11.87 -6.86 -33.55
C ARG A 691 12.51 -7.50 -34.77
N ASN A 692 11.69 -7.99 -35.71
CA ASN A 692 12.13 -8.66 -36.93
C ASN A 692 13.20 -9.77 -36.71
N GLY A 693 13.14 -10.46 -35.57
CA GLY A 693 14.09 -11.52 -35.20
C GLY A 693 15.40 -11.04 -34.56
N ALA A 694 15.60 -9.73 -34.41
CA ALA A 694 16.71 -9.14 -33.64
C ALA A 694 16.23 -8.71 -32.25
N LEU A 695 17.06 -8.95 -31.23
CA LEU A 695 16.81 -8.56 -29.85
C LEU A 695 17.62 -7.33 -29.49
N PHE A 696 16.94 -6.23 -29.19
CA PHE A 696 17.57 -4.98 -28.75
C PHE A 696 17.60 -4.97 -27.22
N VAL A 697 18.79 -4.95 -26.65
CA VAL A 697 19.06 -5.17 -25.23
C VAL A 697 19.58 -3.87 -24.62
N PRO A 698 18.80 -3.21 -23.75
CA PRO A 698 19.27 -2.02 -23.05
C PRO A 698 20.24 -2.40 -21.92
N GLN A 699 21.44 -1.84 -21.99
CA GLN A 699 22.51 -1.88 -20.99
C GLN A 699 23.11 -0.46 -20.90
N HIS A 700 24.40 -0.30 -20.57
CA HIS A 700 25.08 1.00 -20.73
C HIS A 700 24.99 1.53 -22.17
N GLU A 701 24.92 0.63 -23.14
CA GLU A 701 24.59 0.89 -24.53
C GLU A 701 23.42 -0.01 -24.97
N VAL A 702 22.90 0.19 -26.17
CA VAL A 702 21.91 -0.74 -26.76
C VAL A 702 22.63 -1.75 -27.64
N HIS A 703 22.68 -3.00 -27.19
CA HIS A 703 23.24 -4.11 -27.96
C HIS A 703 22.14 -4.82 -28.75
N VAL A 704 22.45 -5.26 -29.96
CA VAL A 704 21.52 -6.00 -30.82
C VAL A 704 22.03 -7.42 -31.00
N VAL A 705 21.29 -8.39 -30.49
CA VAL A 705 21.68 -9.79 -30.42
C VAL A 705 20.67 -10.67 -31.13
N ARG A 706 21.11 -11.75 -31.78
CA ARG A 706 20.18 -12.78 -32.28
C ARG A 706 19.72 -13.66 -31.09
N PRO A 707 18.41 -13.76 -30.80
CA PRO A 707 17.92 -14.48 -29.64
C PRO A 707 18.23 -15.99 -29.63
N ARG A 708 18.47 -16.61 -30.80
CA ARG A 708 18.63 -18.06 -30.92
C ARG A 708 20.00 -18.56 -30.47
N ASP A 709 21.06 -17.86 -30.86
CA ASP A 709 22.46 -18.27 -30.70
C ASP A 709 23.33 -17.24 -29.98
N GLY A 710 22.80 -16.03 -29.75
CA GLY A 710 23.53 -14.95 -29.10
C GLY A 710 24.48 -14.21 -30.05
N GLU A 711 24.41 -14.38 -31.36
CA GLU A 711 25.30 -13.61 -32.26
C GLU A 711 25.06 -12.10 -32.08
N LEU A 712 26.12 -11.33 -31.79
CA LEU A 712 26.06 -9.88 -31.70
C LEU A 712 25.94 -9.29 -33.11
N LEU A 713 24.75 -8.79 -33.45
CA LEU A 713 24.44 -8.20 -34.74
C LEU A 713 24.94 -6.75 -34.83
N GLY A 714 24.98 -6.02 -33.73
CA GLY A 714 25.51 -4.65 -33.71
C GLY A 714 25.29 -3.93 -32.38
N THR A 715 25.74 -2.69 -32.32
CA THR A 715 25.57 -1.78 -31.17
C THR A 715 25.07 -0.43 -31.67
N VAL A 716 24.14 0.18 -30.95
CA VAL A 716 23.67 1.54 -31.25
C VAL A 716 24.64 2.54 -30.63
N PRO A 717 25.23 3.47 -31.40
CA PRO A 717 26.21 4.42 -30.91
C PRO A 717 25.52 5.58 -30.18
N THR A 718 25.06 5.33 -28.96
CA THR A 718 24.38 6.29 -28.11
C THR A 718 25.22 6.58 -26.88
N ASP A 719 25.37 7.87 -26.55
CA ASP A 719 25.98 8.30 -25.28
C ASP A 719 24.92 8.39 -24.16
N LEU A 720 23.64 8.18 -24.49
CA LEU A 720 22.51 8.21 -23.55
C LEU A 720 22.34 6.86 -22.86
N ILE A 721 22.05 6.89 -21.55
CA ILE A 721 21.59 5.72 -20.81
C ILE A 721 20.19 5.33 -21.30
N PRO A 722 19.96 4.09 -21.80
CA PRO A 722 18.70 3.70 -22.40
C PRO A 722 17.62 3.35 -21.37
N ASP A 723 17.24 4.31 -20.53
CA ASP A 723 16.16 4.17 -19.53
C ASP A 723 14.80 3.80 -20.15
N LEU A 724 14.57 4.23 -21.39
CA LEU A 724 13.47 3.80 -22.23
C LEU A 724 13.97 3.48 -23.64
N LEU A 725 13.71 2.25 -24.07
CA LEU A 725 14.02 1.77 -25.41
C LEU A 725 12.74 1.51 -26.21
N ARG A 726 12.65 2.08 -27.41
CA ARG A 726 11.62 1.77 -28.42
C ARG A 726 12.26 1.44 -29.75
N VAL A 727 11.68 0.48 -30.45
CA VAL A 727 12.15 0.03 -31.77
C VAL A 727 10.96 -0.09 -32.73
N ASP A 728 11.06 0.55 -33.89
CA ASP A 728 9.99 0.55 -34.90
C ASP A 728 10.02 -0.69 -35.81
N GLU A 729 9.13 -0.79 -36.78
CA GLU A 729 9.09 -1.87 -37.78
C GLU A 729 10.28 -1.88 -38.76
N ARG A 730 10.98 -0.76 -38.91
CA ARG A 730 12.19 -0.58 -39.73
C ARG A 730 13.47 -0.86 -38.92
N CYS A 731 13.34 -1.27 -37.67
CA CYS A 731 14.43 -1.42 -36.70
C CYS A 731 15.15 -0.11 -36.36
N SER A 732 14.53 1.06 -36.59
CA SER A 732 14.99 2.33 -36.05
C SER A 732 14.84 2.31 -34.53
N VAL A 733 15.83 2.85 -33.83
CA VAL A 733 15.94 2.80 -32.37
C VAL A 733 15.73 4.20 -31.80
N TYR A 734 14.87 4.30 -30.79
CA TYR A 734 14.62 5.52 -30.04
C TYR A 734 15.02 5.28 -28.59
N VAL A 735 15.97 6.08 -28.11
CA VAL A 735 16.59 5.96 -26.78
C VAL A 735 16.26 7.21 -26.00
N ALA A 736 15.65 7.04 -24.83
CA ALA A 736 15.34 8.14 -23.93
C ALA A 736 15.98 7.93 -22.56
N GLU A 737 16.54 9.02 -22.02
CA GLU A 737 17.26 9.08 -20.75
C GLU A 737 16.51 10.02 -19.78
N GLU A 738 16.42 9.64 -18.51
CA GLU A 738 15.70 10.40 -17.48
C GLU A 738 16.20 11.85 -17.30
N SER A 739 17.47 12.11 -17.65
CA SER A 739 18.08 13.44 -17.65
C SER A 739 17.32 14.44 -18.57
N GLY A 740 16.47 13.94 -19.47
CA GLY A 740 15.69 14.73 -20.40
C GLY A 740 16.23 14.70 -21.83
N HIS A 741 16.96 13.65 -22.21
CA HIS A 741 17.47 13.50 -23.58
C HIS A 741 16.76 12.37 -24.30
N LEU A 742 16.51 12.57 -25.59
CA LEU A 742 15.88 11.60 -26.47
C LEU A 742 16.60 11.61 -27.82
N ALA A 743 17.05 10.44 -28.28
CA ALA A 743 17.76 10.30 -29.54
C ALA A 743 17.12 9.23 -30.43
N ALA A 744 17.17 9.45 -31.73
CA ALA A 744 16.72 8.49 -32.74
C ALA A 744 17.86 8.05 -33.65
N PHE A 745 17.89 6.76 -33.95
CA PHE A 745 18.90 6.11 -34.78
C PHE A 745 18.21 5.28 -35.86
N ALA A 746 18.67 5.38 -37.10
CA ALA A 746 18.22 4.52 -38.20
C ALA A 746 19.24 3.41 -38.47
N VAL A 747 18.76 2.29 -39.00
CA VAL A 747 19.64 1.27 -39.59
C VAL A 747 20.29 1.85 -40.84
N ALA A 748 21.62 1.82 -40.88
CA ALA A 748 22.40 2.30 -42.02
C ALA A 748 22.21 1.36 -43.23
N PRO A 749 22.09 1.91 -44.46
CA PRO A 749 21.99 1.08 -45.65
C PRO A 749 23.24 0.21 -45.82
N LYS A 750 23.04 -1.08 -46.06
CA LYS A 750 24.12 -2.02 -46.37
C LYS A 750 24.27 -2.10 -47.89
N LEU A 751 25.31 -1.47 -48.43
CA LEU A 751 25.72 -1.71 -49.81
C LEU A 751 26.29 -3.14 -49.90
N SER A 752 25.64 -3.98 -50.70
CA SER A 752 26.20 -5.26 -51.10
C SER A 752 26.45 -5.19 -52.61
N LEU A 753 27.68 -5.51 -53.01
CA LEU A 753 28.01 -5.72 -54.41
C LEU A 753 27.32 -7.01 -54.84
N VAL A 754 26.28 -6.89 -55.67
CA VAL A 754 25.70 -8.03 -56.37
C VAL A 754 26.67 -8.34 -57.51
N LEU A 755 27.49 -9.37 -57.33
CA LEU A 755 28.42 -9.88 -58.34
C LEU A 755 27.69 -10.70 -59.40
#